data_AF-A0ABD2P359-F1
#
_entry.id   AF-A0ABD2P359-F1
#
_cell.length_a   1.000
_cell.length_b   1.000
_cell.length_c   1.000
_cell.angle_alpha   90.00
_cell.angle_beta   90.00
_cell.angle_gamma   90.00
#
_symmetry.space_group_name_H-M   'P 1'
#
loop_
_entity.id
_entity.type
_entity.pdbx_description
1 polymer ?
#
loop_
_entity_poly.entity_id
_entity_poly.type
_entity_poly.pdbx_seq_one_letter_code
_entity_poly.pdbx_strand_id
1 'polypeptide(L)'
;MPYAQQHFPFENQKEFEEMFPADFIAEGIDQTRGWFYTLVVISTALFGKAPFKNLIANGMVLAGDGQKMSKRKKNYPDPMEVVHKFGSDALRLYLISSPVVRAENLRFKEEGVRDIIKDVFLPWYNAFRFLFQNLEMYVKENDFVYDETQIVSTNVMDRWILSFTQSLLEYVRKEMGLYHLYNVVPRLTKFVDYLTNWYVRMNRKRLKGDTGKEDCKIALTTLFNVIFNIVNMMAPFAPFLSETMYQQIKIVANCASDSVHYLMLPTPDSKLINLDIERAVSRMQSVIELGRVLRDRKTLPIKYPVPEIVIVHQDGQYLTDILSLQEYIQSELNVRKISTTSDKSKFGITLRAEPDYKTLGLRLKNEFKTVTAAIKALSDKEINEIAKIGHGVIAGHNIDISELKLIFKVENLNLSQYEVNSDNDVVILLDTTPDSSMQDEGTAREIINRIQKLRKKAHLVPADEISVFCRTEKEIERVAKEFLEFIEGTIKAPFKINLERSPGDSLLIEETQNVKDCNLYLALTKKSDFEEPTAKWVNLQLVDFKPRLYNSDKAMVLLEAAGKKLSLKQLHEQIISLFGVTSFSLWGKNGEVINDKILHEAARSTLTITKLNKKPVLVESAVPFCKIHNFSRNGKSSTLILENPVGNTVLDQSDFDSVIKCWVN
;
A
#
# COMPACT_ATOMS: atom_id res chain seq x y z
N MET A 1 10.82 -26.65 -41.67
CA MET A 1 10.40 -27.15 -40.34
C MET A 1 9.51 -28.35 -40.58
N PRO A 2 9.88 -29.54 -40.06
CA PRO A 2 10.23 -30.60 -40.99
C PRO A 2 9.00 -31.42 -41.36
N TYR A 3 8.82 -31.61 -42.66
CA TYR A 3 7.90 -32.58 -43.25
C TYR A 3 7.96 -33.95 -42.54
N ALA A 4 9.12 -34.35 -42.00
CA ALA A 4 9.31 -35.59 -41.26
C ALA A 4 8.41 -35.74 -40.02
N GLN A 5 8.10 -34.67 -39.28
CA GLN A 5 7.22 -34.76 -38.09
C GLN A 5 5.77 -35.15 -38.46
N GLN A 6 5.41 -34.92 -39.72
CA GLN A 6 4.11 -35.26 -40.31
C GLN A 6 4.14 -36.61 -41.04
N HIS A 7 5.28 -37.32 -41.00
CA HIS A 7 5.49 -38.54 -41.79
C HIS A 7 5.35 -38.33 -43.31
N PHE A 8 5.51 -37.08 -43.78
CA PHE A 8 5.53 -36.76 -45.20
C PHE A 8 6.76 -37.40 -45.87
N PRO A 9 6.64 -37.92 -47.11
CA PRO A 9 5.50 -37.80 -48.02
C PRO A 9 4.44 -38.91 -47.91
N PHE A 10 4.57 -39.82 -46.94
CA PHE A 10 3.71 -41.00 -46.85
C PHE A 10 2.31 -40.67 -46.33
N GLU A 11 2.22 -39.75 -45.36
CA GLU A 11 0.99 -39.38 -44.67
C GLU A 11 0.91 -37.85 -44.45
N ASN A 12 -0.29 -37.37 -44.07
CA ASN A 12 -0.56 -35.99 -43.60
C ASN A 12 -0.12 -34.86 -44.55
N GLN A 13 -0.19 -35.09 -45.86
CA GLN A 13 0.22 -34.11 -46.87
C GLN A 13 -0.51 -32.77 -46.72
N LYS A 14 -1.84 -32.79 -46.51
CA LYS A 14 -2.64 -31.58 -46.36
C LYS A 14 -2.21 -30.75 -45.15
N GLU A 15 -1.96 -31.40 -44.01
CA GLU A 15 -1.50 -30.74 -42.78
C GLU A 15 -0.12 -30.11 -42.96
N PHE A 16 0.78 -30.81 -43.66
CA PHE A 16 2.08 -30.25 -44.03
C PHE A 16 1.93 -29.01 -44.92
N GLU A 17 1.08 -29.07 -45.95
CA GLU A 17 0.86 -27.96 -46.88
C GLU A 17 0.25 -26.72 -46.19
N GLU A 18 -0.65 -26.91 -45.22
CA GLU A 18 -1.27 -25.82 -44.45
C GLU A 18 -0.29 -25.17 -43.45
N MET A 19 0.61 -25.94 -42.85
CA MET A 19 1.56 -25.44 -41.84
C MET A 19 2.91 -25.00 -42.42
N PHE A 20 3.21 -25.29 -43.69
CA PHE A 20 4.50 -25.01 -44.31
C PHE A 20 4.42 -23.89 -45.37
N PRO A 21 5.12 -22.76 -45.18
CA PRO A 21 6.18 -22.52 -44.19
C PRO A 21 5.66 -22.09 -42.81
N ALA A 22 6.43 -22.42 -41.76
CA ALA A 22 6.11 -22.06 -40.39
C ALA A 22 6.07 -20.52 -40.21
N ASP A 23 5.17 -19.99 -39.38
CA ASP A 23 5.06 -18.55 -39.20
C ASP A 23 6.23 -17.95 -38.42
N PHE A 24 6.76 -18.65 -37.43
CA PHE A 24 7.79 -18.16 -36.51
C PHE A 24 8.72 -19.27 -36.02
N ILE A 25 9.98 -18.93 -35.82
CA ILE A 25 10.99 -19.78 -35.18
C ILE A 25 11.92 -18.91 -34.30
N ALA A 26 12.33 -19.43 -33.15
CA ALA A 26 13.29 -18.74 -32.29
C ALA A 26 14.24 -19.71 -31.60
N GLU A 27 15.54 -19.50 -31.78
CA GLU A 27 16.60 -20.29 -31.16
C GLU A 27 17.83 -19.41 -30.88
N GLY A 28 18.84 -19.98 -30.23
CA GLY A 28 20.12 -19.30 -29.98
C GLY A 28 20.87 -18.91 -31.27
N ILE A 29 21.66 -17.84 -31.20
CA ILE A 29 22.45 -17.30 -32.31
C ILE A 29 23.46 -18.30 -32.90
N ASP A 30 23.86 -19.31 -32.11
CA ASP A 30 24.69 -20.42 -32.57
C ASP A 30 24.00 -21.28 -33.63
N GLN A 31 22.66 -21.26 -33.72
CA GLN A 31 21.89 -21.99 -34.72
C GLN A 31 21.95 -21.37 -36.13
N THR A 32 22.51 -20.16 -36.29
CA THR A 32 22.75 -19.56 -37.61
C THR A 32 23.64 -20.42 -38.52
N ARG A 33 24.54 -21.21 -37.93
CA ARG A 33 25.37 -22.20 -38.64
C ARG A 33 24.92 -23.64 -38.40
N GLY A 34 23.88 -23.83 -37.61
CA GLY A 34 23.31 -25.13 -37.25
C GLY A 34 21.94 -25.29 -37.86
N TRP A 35 20.94 -25.37 -37.01
CA TRP A 35 19.59 -25.74 -37.41
C TRP A 35 18.93 -24.79 -38.41
N PHE A 36 19.12 -23.47 -38.27
CA PHE A 36 18.56 -22.49 -39.22
C PHE A 36 19.11 -22.72 -40.63
N TYR A 37 20.43 -22.89 -40.75
CA TYR A 37 21.08 -23.16 -42.02
C TYR A 37 20.56 -24.46 -42.65
N THR A 38 20.56 -25.56 -41.90
CA THR A 38 20.11 -26.86 -42.39
C THR A 38 18.64 -26.81 -42.83
N LEU A 39 17.77 -26.15 -42.06
CA LEU A 39 16.36 -26.00 -42.43
C LEU A 39 16.20 -25.26 -43.76
N VAL A 40 16.94 -24.16 -43.97
CA VAL A 40 16.87 -23.38 -45.21
C VAL A 40 17.38 -24.20 -46.39
N VAL A 41 18.51 -24.90 -46.24
CA VAL A 41 19.09 -25.74 -47.30
C VAL A 41 18.11 -26.84 -47.73
N ILE A 42 17.60 -27.62 -46.77
CA ILE A 42 16.68 -28.74 -47.06
C ILE A 42 15.38 -28.23 -47.69
N SER A 43 14.81 -27.16 -47.13
CA SER A 43 13.55 -26.58 -47.59
C SER A 43 13.66 -26.03 -49.02
N THR A 44 14.76 -25.35 -49.31
CA THR A 44 15.02 -24.79 -50.64
C THR A 44 15.27 -25.91 -51.66
N ALA A 45 16.03 -26.94 -51.29
CA ALA A 45 16.34 -28.06 -52.17
C ALA A 45 15.12 -28.93 -52.51
N LEU A 46 14.24 -29.19 -51.54
CA LEU A 46 13.08 -30.07 -51.73
C LEU A 46 11.83 -29.33 -52.23
N PHE A 47 11.64 -28.06 -51.83
CA PHE A 47 10.38 -27.35 -52.03
C PHE A 47 10.52 -25.95 -52.64
N GLY A 48 11.75 -25.48 -52.91
CA GLY A 48 11.99 -24.18 -53.55
C GLY A 48 11.52 -22.96 -52.75
N LYS A 49 11.25 -23.09 -51.45
CA LYS A 49 10.79 -21.99 -50.58
C LYS A 49 11.46 -21.99 -49.21
N ALA A 50 11.49 -20.84 -48.55
CA ALA A 50 12.01 -20.71 -47.19
C ALA A 50 11.19 -21.53 -46.18
N PRO A 51 11.81 -22.10 -45.14
CA PRO A 51 11.13 -22.99 -44.18
C PRO A 51 10.26 -22.28 -43.15
N PHE A 52 10.40 -20.96 -43.00
CA PHE A 52 9.70 -20.13 -42.03
C PHE A 52 9.53 -18.70 -42.59
N LYS A 53 8.54 -17.97 -42.07
CA LYS A 53 8.27 -16.57 -42.43
C LYS A 53 9.04 -15.58 -41.55
N ASN A 54 9.16 -15.86 -40.25
CA ASN A 54 9.88 -15.05 -39.28
C ASN A 54 10.92 -15.89 -38.51
N LEU A 55 12.12 -15.35 -38.32
CA LEU A 55 13.20 -15.96 -37.54
C LEU A 55 13.77 -14.96 -36.55
N ILE A 56 13.85 -15.36 -35.27
CA ILE A 56 14.50 -14.61 -34.21
C ILE A 56 15.69 -15.41 -33.66
N ALA A 57 16.87 -14.79 -33.67
CA ALA A 57 18.07 -15.35 -33.06
C ALA A 57 18.29 -14.71 -31.67
N ASN A 58 18.16 -15.51 -30.63
CA ASN A 58 18.40 -15.09 -29.25
C ASN A 58 19.89 -15.15 -28.93
N GLY A 59 20.36 -14.32 -28.00
CA GLY A 59 21.74 -14.35 -27.51
C GLY A 59 21.99 -15.54 -26.58
N MET A 60 23.15 -15.56 -25.93
CA MET A 60 23.52 -16.67 -25.04
C MET A 60 23.34 -16.30 -23.57
N VAL A 61 22.77 -17.22 -22.80
CA VAL A 61 22.80 -17.13 -21.33
C VAL A 61 24.12 -17.71 -20.83
N LEU A 62 24.88 -16.85 -20.15
CA LEU A 62 26.19 -17.12 -19.57
C LEU A 62 26.06 -17.23 -18.05
N ALA A 63 26.99 -17.94 -17.42
CA ALA A 63 27.14 -17.94 -15.97
C ALA A 63 27.45 -16.53 -15.44
N GLY A 64 27.29 -16.31 -14.13
CA GLY A 64 27.51 -15.00 -13.52
C GLY A 64 28.92 -14.42 -13.73
N ASP A 65 29.91 -15.30 -13.92
CA ASP A 65 31.31 -14.98 -14.25
C ASP A 65 31.55 -14.67 -15.74
N GLY A 66 30.52 -14.81 -16.59
CA GLY A 66 30.58 -14.57 -18.03
C GLY A 66 31.06 -15.79 -18.85
N GLN A 67 31.28 -16.95 -18.25
CA GLN A 67 31.60 -18.16 -19.00
C GLN A 67 30.34 -18.83 -19.55
N LYS A 68 30.48 -19.57 -20.67
CA LYS A 68 29.39 -20.40 -21.19
C LYS A 68 28.96 -21.43 -20.13
N MET A 69 27.66 -21.55 -19.90
CA MET A 69 27.09 -22.56 -19.02
C MET A 69 27.41 -23.95 -19.54
N SER A 70 27.86 -24.86 -18.67
CA SER A 70 28.05 -26.26 -19.07
C SER A 70 27.82 -27.23 -17.91
N LYS A 71 27.14 -28.35 -18.22
CA LYS A 71 26.87 -29.42 -17.24
C LYS A 71 28.16 -29.92 -16.56
N ARG A 72 29.27 -29.94 -17.30
CA ARG A 72 30.60 -30.32 -16.78
C ARG A 72 31.16 -29.32 -15.75
N LYS A 73 30.98 -28.01 -15.98
CA LYS A 73 31.49 -26.97 -15.07
C LYS A 73 30.57 -26.70 -13.87
N LYS A 74 29.30 -27.15 -13.92
CA LYS A 74 28.28 -26.87 -12.89
C LYS A 74 28.25 -25.39 -12.47
N ASN A 75 28.50 -24.50 -13.44
CA ASN A 75 28.67 -23.06 -13.21
C ASN A 75 27.36 -22.28 -13.34
N TYR A 76 26.23 -22.96 -13.24
CA TYR A 76 24.90 -22.35 -13.31
C TYR A 76 23.94 -23.12 -12.38
N PRO A 77 22.98 -22.42 -11.74
CA PRO A 77 21.94 -23.09 -10.98
C PRO A 77 21.00 -23.84 -11.92
N ASP A 78 20.49 -24.99 -11.47
CA ASP A 78 19.48 -25.73 -12.23
C ASP A 78 18.26 -24.81 -12.46
N PRO A 79 17.76 -24.65 -13.71
CA PRO A 79 16.55 -23.88 -13.97
C PRO A 79 15.37 -24.27 -13.06
N MET A 80 15.24 -25.55 -12.71
CA MET A 80 14.16 -26.01 -11.84
C MET A 80 14.35 -25.58 -10.38
N GLU A 81 15.58 -25.46 -9.88
CA GLU A 81 15.82 -24.88 -8.55
C GLU A 81 15.38 -23.41 -8.51
N VAL A 82 15.67 -22.64 -9.57
CA VAL A 82 15.23 -21.25 -9.70
C VAL A 82 13.70 -21.18 -9.77
N VAL A 83 13.06 -22.05 -10.54
CA VAL A 83 11.59 -22.14 -10.63
C VAL A 83 10.96 -22.52 -9.29
N HIS A 84 11.53 -23.47 -8.54
CA HIS A 84 11.01 -23.84 -7.22
C HIS A 84 11.18 -22.71 -6.19
N LYS A 85 12.26 -21.91 -6.28
CA LYS A 85 12.50 -20.78 -5.38
C LYS A 85 11.65 -19.54 -5.70
N PHE A 86 11.50 -19.21 -6.99
CA PHE A 86 10.99 -17.91 -7.43
C PHE A 86 9.76 -18.00 -8.36
N GLY A 87 9.40 -19.20 -8.82
CA GLY A 87 8.31 -19.40 -9.78
C GLY A 87 8.75 -19.24 -11.24
N SER A 88 8.01 -19.89 -12.14
CA SER A 88 8.28 -19.85 -13.58
C SER A 88 8.07 -18.46 -14.20
N ASP A 89 7.07 -17.72 -13.73
CA ASP A 89 6.73 -16.40 -14.27
C ASP A 89 7.86 -15.39 -14.04
N ALA A 90 8.52 -15.45 -12.88
CA ALA A 90 9.61 -14.54 -12.55
C ALA A 90 10.82 -14.80 -13.47
N LEU A 91 11.15 -16.08 -13.70
CA LEU A 91 12.20 -16.48 -14.62
C LEU A 91 11.88 -16.07 -16.06
N ARG A 92 10.64 -16.27 -16.52
CA ARG A 92 10.20 -15.85 -17.86
C ARG A 92 10.37 -14.35 -18.06
N LEU A 93 9.86 -13.54 -17.14
CA LEU A 93 9.92 -12.09 -17.27
C LEU A 93 11.37 -11.57 -17.17
N TYR A 94 12.20 -12.18 -16.31
CA TYR A 94 13.62 -11.87 -16.24
C TYR A 94 14.34 -12.13 -17.57
N LEU A 95 14.10 -13.28 -18.21
CA LEU A 95 14.73 -13.60 -19.49
C LEU A 95 14.24 -12.68 -20.63
N ILE A 96 12.94 -12.41 -20.70
CA ILE A 96 12.36 -11.57 -21.77
C ILE A 96 12.75 -10.09 -21.62
N SER A 97 12.95 -9.62 -20.38
CA SER A 97 13.45 -8.26 -20.11
C SER A 97 14.96 -8.12 -20.29
N SER A 98 15.66 -9.20 -20.61
CA SER A 98 17.12 -9.20 -20.70
C SER A 98 17.65 -8.92 -22.12
N PRO A 99 18.95 -8.62 -22.28
CA PRO A 99 19.57 -8.48 -23.60
C PRO A 99 19.51 -9.74 -24.48
N VAL A 100 19.17 -10.91 -23.93
CA VAL A 100 19.13 -12.18 -24.68
C VAL A 100 18.12 -12.14 -25.83
N VAL A 101 17.01 -11.41 -25.68
CA VAL A 101 16.01 -11.24 -26.74
C VAL A 101 16.42 -10.20 -27.80
N ARG A 102 17.62 -9.61 -27.66
CA ARG A 102 18.27 -8.70 -28.61
C ARG A 102 19.54 -9.29 -29.22
N ALA A 103 19.65 -10.62 -29.23
CA ALA A 103 20.85 -11.36 -29.68
C ALA A 103 22.13 -11.12 -28.85
N GLU A 104 22.03 -10.51 -27.67
CA GLU A 104 23.17 -10.22 -26.80
C GLU A 104 23.33 -11.24 -25.67
N ASN A 105 24.53 -11.30 -25.09
CA ASN A 105 24.80 -12.22 -23.98
C ASN A 105 24.22 -11.71 -22.66
N LEU A 106 23.52 -12.59 -21.94
CA LEU A 106 23.06 -12.34 -20.57
C LEU A 106 23.97 -13.04 -19.57
N ARG A 107 24.54 -12.32 -18.60
CA ARG A 107 25.15 -12.94 -17.42
C ARG A 107 24.06 -13.22 -16.40
N PHE A 108 23.68 -14.49 -16.25
CA PHE A 108 22.59 -14.89 -15.37
C PHE A 108 22.95 -14.67 -13.90
N LYS A 109 22.01 -14.10 -13.14
CA LYS A 109 22.10 -13.88 -11.70
C LYS A 109 20.74 -14.18 -11.06
N GLU A 110 20.72 -15.02 -10.03
CA GLU A 110 19.47 -15.37 -9.33
C GLU A 110 18.83 -14.14 -8.68
N GLU A 111 19.64 -13.17 -8.24
CA GLU A 111 19.15 -11.93 -7.64
C GLU A 111 18.22 -11.17 -8.58
N GLY A 112 18.53 -11.14 -9.89
CA GLY A 112 17.68 -10.47 -10.87
C GLY A 112 16.30 -11.12 -11.02
N VAL A 113 16.19 -12.43 -10.81
CA VAL A 113 14.89 -13.14 -10.81
C VAL A 113 14.09 -12.76 -9.55
N ARG A 114 14.77 -12.66 -8.39
CA ARG A 114 14.15 -12.19 -7.14
C ARG A 114 13.64 -10.75 -7.27
N ASP A 115 14.40 -9.88 -7.93
CA ASP A 115 14.04 -8.48 -8.11
C ASP A 115 12.75 -8.33 -8.95
N ILE A 116 12.52 -9.18 -9.95
CA ILE A 116 11.23 -9.22 -10.68
C ILE A 116 10.05 -9.46 -9.73
N ILE A 117 10.18 -10.40 -8.78
CA ILE A 117 9.11 -10.65 -7.81
C ILE A 117 8.88 -9.41 -6.95
N LYS A 118 9.95 -8.84 -6.43
CA LYS A 118 9.90 -7.73 -5.47
C LYS A 118 9.38 -6.43 -6.11
N ASP A 119 9.85 -6.12 -7.32
CA ASP A 119 9.66 -4.82 -7.93
C ASP A 119 8.49 -4.81 -8.93
N VAL A 120 8.02 -5.98 -9.39
CA VAL A 120 6.89 -6.08 -10.34
C VAL A 120 5.73 -6.90 -9.75
N PHE A 121 5.94 -8.17 -9.43
CA PHE A 121 4.81 -9.05 -9.07
C PHE A 121 4.17 -8.72 -7.73
N LEU A 122 4.96 -8.41 -6.70
CA LEU A 122 4.43 -8.01 -5.40
C LEU A 122 3.63 -6.69 -5.51
N PRO A 123 4.14 -5.60 -6.12
CA PRO A 123 3.36 -4.39 -6.33
C PRO A 123 2.08 -4.64 -7.12
N TRP A 124 2.16 -5.39 -8.23
CA TRP A 124 1.00 -5.70 -9.06
C TRP A 124 -0.07 -6.52 -8.31
N TYR A 125 0.33 -7.59 -7.64
CA TYR A 125 -0.56 -8.43 -6.86
C TYR A 125 -1.14 -7.68 -5.65
N ASN A 126 -0.37 -6.79 -5.03
CA ASN A 126 -0.88 -5.94 -3.95
C ASN A 126 -1.92 -4.93 -4.44
N ALA A 127 -1.79 -4.39 -5.66
CA ALA A 127 -2.82 -3.53 -6.26
C ALA A 127 -4.13 -4.30 -6.50
N PHE A 128 -4.01 -5.52 -7.02
CA PHE A 128 -5.13 -6.45 -7.19
C PHE A 128 -5.80 -6.78 -5.87
N ARG A 129 -5.03 -7.18 -4.86
CA ARG A 129 -5.57 -7.47 -3.53
C ARG A 129 -6.23 -6.22 -2.92
N PHE A 130 -5.63 -5.05 -3.09
CA PHE A 130 -6.20 -3.80 -2.62
C PHE A 130 -7.56 -3.53 -3.28
N LEU A 131 -7.70 -3.72 -4.59
CA LEU A 131 -8.98 -3.61 -5.29
C LEU A 131 -10.04 -4.53 -4.67
N PHE A 132 -9.77 -5.84 -4.58
CA PHE A 132 -10.75 -6.81 -4.09
C PHE A 132 -11.13 -6.57 -2.62
N GLN A 133 -10.19 -6.16 -1.77
CA GLN A 133 -10.50 -5.79 -0.38
C GLN A 133 -11.43 -4.59 -0.29
N ASN A 134 -11.26 -3.56 -1.12
CA ASN A 134 -12.16 -2.41 -1.12
C ASN A 134 -13.51 -2.73 -1.78
N LEU A 135 -13.54 -3.62 -2.79
CA LEU A 135 -14.79 -4.13 -3.34
C LEU A 135 -15.61 -4.90 -2.29
N GLU A 136 -14.97 -5.81 -1.54
CA GLU A 136 -15.62 -6.53 -0.43
C GLU A 136 -16.19 -5.57 0.62
N MET A 137 -15.48 -4.48 0.93
CA MET A 137 -15.99 -3.45 1.84
C MET A 137 -17.16 -2.67 1.25
N TYR A 138 -17.07 -2.27 -0.02
CA TYR A 138 -18.11 -1.51 -0.71
C TYR A 138 -19.41 -2.30 -0.83
N VAL A 139 -19.33 -3.60 -1.14
CA VAL A 139 -20.47 -4.49 -1.37
C VAL A 139 -21.27 -4.79 -0.08
N LYS A 140 -20.68 -4.59 1.11
CA LYS A 140 -21.40 -4.74 2.38
C LYS A 140 -22.56 -3.76 2.53
N GLU A 141 -22.46 -2.60 1.89
CA GLU A 141 -23.43 -1.50 2.04
C GLU A 141 -24.11 -1.09 0.73
N ASN A 142 -23.64 -1.60 -0.41
CA ASN A 142 -24.07 -1.16 -1.74
C ASN A 142 -23.96 -2.30 -2.76
N ASP A 143 -24.62 -2.19 -3.91
CA ASP A 143 -24.44 -3.14 -5.02
C ASP A 143 -23.29 -2.70 -5.94
N PHE A 144 -22.48 -3.66 -6.37
CA PHE A 144 -21.43 -3.45 -7.37
C PHE A 144 -21.65 -4.39 -8.56
N VAL A 145 -21.89 -3.80 -9.73
CA VAL A 145 -21.93 -4.50 -11.00
C VAL A 145 -20.88 -3.85 -11.90
N TYR A 146 -19.94 -4.65 -12.37
CA TYR A 146 -18.95 -4.17 -13.33
C TYR A 146 -19.60 -3.94 -14.69
N ASP A 147 -19.47 -2.71 -15.20
CA ASP A 147 -19.92 -2.32 -16.53
C ASP A 147 -18.88 -1.37 -17.12
N GLU A 148 -18.20 -1.83 -18.18
CA GLU A 148 -17.16 -1.06 -18.87
C GLU A 148 -17.71 0.23 -19.50
N THR A 149 -19.00 0.27 -19.84
CA THR A 149 -19.62 1.45 -20.45
C THR A 149 -19.89 2.58 -19.45
N GLN A 150 -19.88 2.27 -18.15
CA GLN A 150 -20.11 3.24 -17.07
C GLN A 150 -18.83 3.93 -16.60
N ILE A 151 -17.69 3.69 -17.25
CA ILE A 151 -16.40 4.31 -16.91
C ILE A 151 -16.36 5.75 -17.46
N VAL A 152 -17.17 6.63 -16.87
CA VAL A 152 -17.16 8.06 -17.14
C VAL A 152 -16.73 8.78 -15.86
N SER A 153 -15.43 9.07 -15.76
CA SER A 153 -14.87 9.81 -14.62
C SER A 153 -14.48 11.23 -15.00
N THR A 154 -14.81 12.18 -14.14
CA THR A 154 -14.32 13.56 -14.22
C THR A 154 -12.95 13.74 -13.59
N ASN A 155 -12.49 12.76 -12.80
CA ASN A 155 -11.19 12.82 -12.14
C ASN A 155 -10.04 12.67 -13.16
N VAL A 156 -9.04 13.55 -13.04
CA VAL A 156 -7.91 13.59 -13.98
C VAL A 156 -7.06 12.33 -13.94
N MET A 157 -6.84 11.75 -12.76
CA MET A 157 -6.03 10.54 -12.59
C MET A 157 -6.74 9.29 -13.14
N ASP A 158 -8.07 9.21 -13.03
CA ASP A 158 -8.86 8.13 -13.65
C ASP A 158 -8.77 8.20 -15.18
N ARG A 159 -9.00 9.39 -15.74
CA ARG A 159 -8.87 9.62 -17.20
C ARG A 159 -7.45 9.34 -17.69
N TRP A 160 -6.45 9.72 -16.90
CA TRP A 160 -5.05 9.46 -17.20
C TRP A 160 -4.74 7.96 -17.24
N ILE A 161 -5.08 7.19 -16.20
CA ILE A 161 -4.72 5.77 -16.17
C ILE A 161 -5.46 4.97 -17.24
N LEU A 162 -6.70 5.37 -17.58
CA LEU A 162 -7.46 4.77 -18.68
C LEU A 162 -6.79 5.08 -20.03
N SER A 163 -6.48 6.36 -20.30
CA SER A 163 -5.73 6.76 -21.49
C SER A 163 -4.43 5.97 -21.63
N PHE A 164 -3.63 5.96 -20.57
CA PHE A 164 -2.33 5.29 -20.58
C PHE A 164 -2.46 3.77 -20.74
N THR A 165 -3.54 3.16 -20.24
CA THR A 165 -3.86 1.74 -20.47
C THR A 165 -4.15 1.47 -21.94
N GLN A 166 -4.93 2.32 -22.60
CA GLN A 166 -5.24 2.17 -24.03
C GLN A 166 -4.01 2.42 -24.91
N SER A 167 -3.22 3.45 -24.61
CA SER A 167 -1.94 3.73 -25.28
C SER A 167 -0.95 2.56 -25.11
N LEU A 168 -0.88 1.97 -23.92
CA LEU A 168 -0.09 0.77 -23.66
C LEU A 168 -0.59 -0.43 -24.49
N LEU A 169 -1.90 -0.66 -24.54
CA LEU A 169 -2.48 -1.76 -25.30
C LEU A 169 -2.19 -1.63 -26.80
N GLU A 170 -2.31 -0.41 -27.36
CA GLU A 170 -1.93 -0.13 -28.75
C GLU A 170 -0.45 -0.44 -28.99
N TYR A 171 0.42 0.01 -28.07
CA TYR A 171 1.86 -0.25 -28.12
C TYR A 171 2.18 -1.75 -28.06
N VAL A 172 1.58 -2.49 -27.12
CA VAL A 172 1.78 -3.93 -26.96
C VAL A 172 1.38 -4.66 -28.23
N ARG A 173 0.20 -4.35 -28.81
CA ARG A 173 -0.26 -4.98 -30.05
C ARG A 173 0.70 -4.74 -31.21
N LYS A 174 1.17 -3.50 -31.36
CA LYS A 174 2.14 -3.12 -32.40
C LYS A 174 3.45 -3.88 -32.23
N GLU A 175 4.07 -3.81 -31.06
CA GLU A 175 5.39 -4.42 -30.83
C GLU A 175 5.34 -5.95 -30.85
N MET A 176 4.26 -6.57 -30.34
CA MET A 176 4.04 -8.01 -30.44
C MET A 176 3.86 -8.46 -31.90
N GLY A 177 3.13 -7.69 -32.71
CA GLY A 177 2.97 -7.96 -34.15
C GLY A 177 4.28 -7.88 -34.94
N LEU A 178 5.27 -7.15 -34.42
CA LEU A 178 6.63 -7.04 -34.96
C LEU A 178 7.63 -8.01 -34.30
N TYR A 179 7.18 -8.89 -33.39
CA TYR A 179 8.04 -9.77 -32.59
C TYR A 179 9.08 -9.03 -31.71
N HIS A 180 8.85 -7.76 -31.39
CA HIS A 180 9.74 -6.94 -30.56
C HIS A 180 9.48 -7.12 -29.05
N LEU A 181 9.62 -8.35 -28.56
CA LEU A 181 9.37 -8.68 -27.15
C LEU A 181 10.18 -7.81 -26.17
N TYR A 182 11.39 -7.42 -26.59
CA TYR A 182 12.33 -6.59 -25.83
C TYR A 182 11.87 -5.15 -25.58
N ASN A 183 10.82 -4.70 -26.27
CA ASN A 183 10.18 -3.40 -26.09
C ASN A 183 8.94 -3.49 -25.19
N VAL A 184 8.25 -4.64 -25.20
CA VAL A 184 6.97 -4.85 -24.52
C VAL A 184 7.12 -4.93 -23.01
N VAL A 185 7.95 -5.87 -22.52
CA VAL A 185 8.06 -6.14 -21.08
C VAL A 185 8.54 -4.92 -20.26
N PRO A 186 9.54 -4.13 -20.71
CA PRO A 186 9.91 -2.90 -20.01
C PRO A 186 8.76 -1.89 -19.86
N ARG A 187 7.88 -1.78 -20.86
CA ARG A 187 6.70 -0.90 -20.77
C ARG A 187 5.63 -1.46 -19.83
N LEU A 188 5.38 -2.77 -19.86
CA LEU A 188 4.45 -3.42 -18.94
C LEU A 188 4.89 -3.30 -17.48
N THR A 189 6.18 -3.52 -17.20
CA THR A 189 6.74 -3.36 -15.85
C THR A 189 6.67 -1.90 -15.37
N LYS A 190 6.96 -0.93 -16.24
CA LYS A 190 6.78 0.50 -15.92
C LYS A 190 5.30 0.86 -15.67
N PHE A 191 4.37 0.24 -16.37
CA PHE A 191 2.94 0.44 -16.13
C PHE A 191 2.53 -0.01 -14.72
N VAL A 192 3.08 -1.12 -14.21
CA VAL A 192 2.82 -1.55 -12.83
C VAL A 192 3.27 -0.49 -11.81
N ASP A 193 4.40 0.17 -12.05
CA ASP A 193 4.85 1.30 -11.23
C ASP A 193 3.84 2.46 -11.28
N TYR A 194 3.39 2.86 -12.47
CA TYR A 194 2.37 3.90 -12.64
C TYR A 194 1.04 3.57 -11.96
N LEU A 195 0.57 2.33 -12.09
CA LEU A 195 -0.63 1.86 -11.43
C LEU A 195 -0.51 1.96 -9.90
N THR A 196 0.61 1.52 -9.35
CA THR A 196 0.77 1.37 -7.89
C THR A 196 1.23 2.66 -7.20
N ASN A 197 2.32 3.24 -7.67
CA ASN A 197 2.99 4.36 -7.02
C ASN A 197 2.38 5.72 -7.35
N TRP A 198 1.56 5.80 -8.39
CA TRP A 198 0.88 7.03 -8.80
C TRP A 198 -0.63 6.91 -8.68
N TYR A 199 -1.28 6.05 -9.49
CA TYR A 199 -2.74 5.99 -9.53
C TYR A 199 -3.36 5.52 -8.20
N VAL A 200 -3.02 4.32 -7.73
CA VAL A 200 -3.59 3.76 -6.48
C VAL A 200 -3.19 4.61 -5.27
N ARG A 201 -1.95 5.11 -5.22
CA ARG A 201 -1.47 5.97 -4.15
C ARG A 201 -2.28 7.26 -4.03
N MET A 202 -2.45 7.99 -5.13
CA MET A 202 -3.14 9.30 -5.14
C MET A 202 -4.65 9.16 -4.96
N ASN A 203 -5.25 8.04 -5.40
CA ASN A 203 -6.69 7.80 -5.29
C ASN A 203 -7.09 6.97 -4.08
N ARG A 204 -6.18 6.71 -3.13
CA ARG A 204 -6.45 5.80 -2.00
C ARG A 204 -7.66 6.22 -1.15
N LYS A 205 -7.88 7.51 -0.95
CA LYS A 205 -9.05 8.05 -0.21
C LYS A 205 -10.35 7.76 -0.96
N ARG A 206 -10.34 7.97 -2.29
CA ARG A 206 -11.49 7.71 -3.18
C ARG A 206 -11.84 6.22 -3.20
N LEU A 207 -10.82 5.37 -3.40
CA LEU A 207 -10.96 3.91 -3.41
C LEU A 207 -11.43 3.31 -2.07
N LYS A 208 -11.29 4.05 -0.96
CA LYS A 208 -11.77 3.67 0.37
C LYS A 208 -13.16 4.22 0.72
N GLY A 209 -13.75 5.05 -0.14
CA GLY A 209 -15.04 5.68 0.12
C GLY A 209 -15.01 6.96 0.95
N ASP A 210 -13.83 7.52 1.25
CA ASP A 210 -13.71 8.75 2.06
C ASP A 210 -14.26 9.99 1.32
N THR A 211 -14.45 9.93 -0.01
CA THR A 211 -14.96 11.02 -0.87
C THR A 211 -16.44 10.85 -1.25
N GLY A 212 -17.11 9.83 -0.72
CA GLY A 212 -18.52 9.53 -1.01
C GLY A 212 -18.70 8.27 -1.87
N LYS A 213 -19.93 7.74 -1.85
CA LYS A 213 -20.26 6.42 -2.43
C LYS A 213 -20.10 6.38 -3.96
N GLU A 214 -20.62 7.38 -4.66
CA GLU A 214 -20.59 7.40 -6.13
C GLU A 214 -19.17 7.54 -6.68
N ASP A 215 -18.38 8.45 -6.10
CA ASP A 215 -16.97 8.63 -6.48
C ASP A 215 -16.14 7.37 -6.19
N CYS A 216 -16.41 6.69 -5.07
CA CYS A 216 -15.80 5.40 -4.75
C CYS A 216 -16.13 4.33 -5.79
N LYS A 217 -17.40 4.22 -6.20
CA LYS A 217 -17.84 3.29 -7.25
C LYS A 217 -17.09 3.54 -8.55
N ILE A 218 -17.03 4.80 -9.01
CA ILE A 218 -16.31 5.18 -10.24
C ILE A 218 -14.82 4.82 -10.15
N ALA A 219 -14.17 5.15 -9.03
CA ALA A 219 -12.75 4.84 -8.82
C ALA A 219 -12.48 3.32 -8.80
N LEU A 220 -13.36 2.54 -8.16
CA LEU A 220 -13.27 1.07 -8.11
C LEU A 220 -13.50 0.44 -9.49
N THR A 221 -14.51 0.90 -10.25
CA THR A 221 -14.75 0.42 -11.62
C THR A 221 -13.57 0.74 -12.54
N THR A 222 -12.99 1.95 -12.42
CA THR A 222 -11.80 2.35 -13.17
C THR A 222 -10.61 1.45 -12.84
N LEU A 223 -10.31 1.25 -11.54
CA LEU A 223 -9.22 0.38 -11.11
C LEU A 223 -9.43 -1.07 -11.57
N PHE A 224 -10.68 -1.56 -11.51
CA PHE A 224 -11.04 -2.89 -12.00
C PHE A 224 -10.75 -3.05 -13.49
N ASN A 225 -11.20 -2.10 -14.33
CA ASN A 225 -10.94 -2.13 -15.77
C ASN A 225 -9.45 -2.13 -16.09
N VAL A 226 -8.68 -1.29 -15.40
CA VAL A 226 -7.22 -1.21 -15.57
C VAL A 226 -6.55 -2.53 -15.18
N ILE A 227 -6.92 -3.10 -14.04
CA ILE A 227 -6.37 -4.38 -13.56
C ILE A 227 -6.73 -5.53 -14.50
N PHE A 228 -7.96 -5.56 -15.03
CA PHE A 228 -8.36 -6.58 -15.98
C PHE A 228 -7.56 -6.48 -17.29
N ASN A 229 -7.38 -5.28 -17.84
CA ASN A 229 -6.58 -5.07 -19.04
C ASN A 229 -5.12 -5.49 -18.87
N ILE A 230 -4.47 -5.14 -17.75
CA ILE A 230 -3.08 -5.56 -17.51
C ILE A 230 -2.95 -7.07 -17.28
N VAL A 231 -3.95 -7.73 -16.68
CA VAL A 231 -3.99 -9.21 -16.58
C VAL A 231 -4.01 -9.86 -17.97
N ASN A 232 -4.84 -9.35 -18.88
CA ASN A 232 -4.89 -9.84 -20.25
C ASN A 232 -3.56 -9.58 -21.00
N MET A 233 -2.96 -8.40 -20.83
CA MET A 233 -1.68 -8.06 -21.47
C MET A 233 -0.49 -8.84 -20.91
N MET A 234 -0.51 -9.19 -19.62
CA MET A 234 0.56 -9.94 -18.95
C MET A 234 0.47 -11.45 -19.17
N ALA A 235 -0.68 -11.99 -19.58
CA ALA A 235 -0.91 -13.44 -19.72
C ALA A 235 0.15 -14.18 -20.58
N PRO A 236 0.63 -13.67 -21.72
CA PRO A 236 1.69 -14.34 -22.49
C PRO A 236 3.05 -14.40 -21.76
N PHE A 237 3.29 -13.48 -20.82
CA PHE A 237 4.57 -13.29 -20.14
C PHE A 237 4.62 -13.95 -18.76
N ALA A 238 3.55 -13.76 -17.97
CA ALA A 238 3.35 -14.31 -16.62
C ALA A 238 2.05 -15.13 -16.56
N PRO A 239 1.99 -16.29 -17.24
CA PRO A 239 0.75 -17.03 -17.43
C PRO A 239 0.08 -17.53 -16.15
N PHE A 240 0.86 -17.92 -15.13
CA PHE A 240 0.29 -18.51 -13.91
C PHE A 240 -0.29 -17.44 -12.98
N LEU A 241 0.43 -16.33 -12.78
CA LEU A 241 -0.05 -15.21 -11.99
C LEU A 241 -1.26 -14.53 -12.64
N SER A 242 -1.22 -14.33 -13.96
CA SER A 242 -2.33 -13.74 -14.71
C SER A 242 -3.58 -14.62 -14.63
N GLU A 243 -3.44 -15.94 -14.78
CA GLU A 243 -4.55 -16.88 -14.62
C GLU A 243 -5.13 -16.85 -13.20
N THR A 244 -4.26 -16.84 -12.18
CA THR A 244 -4.69 -16.79 -10.77
C THR A 244 -5.52 -15.53 -10.48
N MET A 245 -5.10 -14.38 -11.00
CA MET A 245 -5.83 -13.12 -10.84
C MET A 245 -7.12 -13.12 -11.67
N TYR A 246 -7.08 -13.64 -12.90
CA TYR A 246 -8.23 -13.75 -13.78
C TYR A 246 -9.37 -14.57 -13.17
N GLN A 247 -9.07 -15.68 -12.48
CA GLN A 247 -10.09 -16.53 -11.85
C GLN A 247 -10.96 -15.79 -10.81
N GLN A 248 -10.45 -14.70 -10.20
CA GLN A 248 -11.28 -13.85 -9.33
C GLN A 248 -11.99 -12.74 -10.11
N ILE A 249 -11.31 -12.16 -11.10
CA ILE A 249 -11.88 -11.12 -11.97
C ILE A 249 -13.11 -11.64 -12.71
N LYS A 250 -13.04 -12.86 -13.25
CA LYS A 250 -14.13 -13.46 -14.04
C LYS A 250 -15.45 -13.55 -13.26
N ILE A 251 -15.38 -13.73 -11.94
CA ILE A 251 -16.57 -13.81 -11.08
C ILE A 251 -17.26 -12.45 -11.01
N VAL A 252 -16.50 -11.37 -10.83
CA VAL A 252 -17.04 -10.00 -10.72
C VAL A 252 -17.46 -9.45 -12.07
N ALA A 253 -16.69 -9.74 -13.13
CA ALA A 253 -16.98 -9.30 -14.49
C ALA A 253 -17.98 -10.21 -15.24
N ASN A 254 -18.44 -11.30 -14.60
CA ASN A 254 -19.31 -12.31 -15.19
C ASN A 254 -18.81 -12.81 -16.57
N CYS A 255 -17.51 -13.07 -16.69
CA CYS A 255 -16.90 -13.52 -17.93
C CYS A 255 -17.24 -14.99 -18.22
N ALA A 256 -17.66 -15.28 -19.45
CA ALA A 256 -18.00 -16.63 -19.89
C ALA A 256 -16.76 -17.53 -20.14
N SER A 257 -15.59 -16.94 -20.37
CA SER A 257 -14.37 -17.70 -20.68
C SER A 257 -13.75 -18.30 -19.42
N ASP A 258 -13.38 -19.59 -19.50
CA ASP A 258 -12.83 -20.32 -18.35
C ASP A 258 -11.42 -19.87 -17.94
N SER A 259 -10.60 -19.37 -18.88
CA SER A 259 -9.21 -18.98 -18.66
C SER A 259 -8.88 -17.68 -19.40
N VAL A 260 -7.91 -16.93 -18.86
CA VAL A 260 -7.38 -15.72 -19.52
C VAL A 260 -6.73 -16.07 -20.86
N HIS A 261 -6.19 -17.29 -20.98
CA HIS A 261 -5.48 -17.76 -22.17
C HIS A 261 -6.39 -18.06 -23.35
N TYR A 262 -7.71 -18.04 -23.15
CA TYR A 262 -8.71 -18.14 -24.21
C TYR A 262 -9.24 -16.77 -24.67
N LEU A 263 -8.80 -15.69 -24.02
CA LEU A 263 -9.18 -14.33 -24.38
C LEU A 263 -8.24 -13.78 -25.45
N MET A 264 -8.82 -13.13 -26.45
CA MET A 264 -8.05 -12.30 -27.36
C MET A 264 -7.57 -11.04 -26.63
N LEU A 265 -6.38 -10.56 -26.97
CA LEU A 265 -5.93 -9.25 -26.50
C LEU A 265 -6.99 -8.19 -26.86
N PRO A 266 -7.42 -7.35 -25.89
CA PRO A 266 -8.42 -6.33 -26.15
C PRO A 266 -8.01 -5.41 -27.31
N THR A 267 -9.00 -4.84 -27.97
CA THR A 267 -8.77 -3.83 -29.02
C THR A 267 -8.73 -2.46 -28.34
N PRO A 268 -7.69 -1.62 -28.58
CA PRO A 268 -7.60 -0.31 -27.98
C PRO A 268 -8.77 0.58 -28.38
N ASP A 269 -9.36 1.28 -27.41
CA ASP A 269 -10.31 2.35 -27.70
C ASP A 269 -9.60 3.69 -27.81
N SER A 270 -9.37 4.13 -29.05
CA SER A 270 -8.76 5.42 -29.37
C SER A 270 -9.49 6.64 -28.77
N LYS A 271 -10.78 6.52 -28.42
CA LYS A 271 -11.56 7.63 -27.82
C LYS A 271 -11.15 7.93 -26.38
N LEU A 272 -10.62 6.93 -25.69
CA LEU A 272 -10.14 7.07 -24.31
C LEU A 272 -8.69 7.57 -24.25
N ILE A 273 -7.96 7.55 -25.37
CA ILE A 273 -6.59 8.06 -25.46
C ILE A 273 -6.61 9.60 -25.46
N ASN A 274 -6.02 10.18 -24.43
CA ASN A 274 -5.83 11.61 -24.24
C ASN A 274 -4.35 11.92 -23.95
N LEU A 275 -3.61 12.22 -25.02
CA LEU A 275 -2.17 12.51 -24.96
C LEU A 275 -1.84 13.78 -24.16
N ASP A 276 -2.76 14.74 -24.06
CA ASP A 276 -2.55 15.96 -23.28
C ASP A 276 -2.51 15.65 -21.78
N ILE A 277 -3.41 14.80 -21.30
CA ILE A 277 -3.43 14.34 -19.90
C ILE A 277 -2.20 13.47 -19.61
N GLU A 278 -1.83 12.56 -20.51
CA GLU A 278 -0.61 11.76 -20.36
C GLU A 278 0.64 12.64 -20.24
N ARG A 279 0.75 13.67 -21.10
CA ARG A 279 1.83 14.66 -21.03
C ARG A 279 1.81 15.41 -19.70
N ALA A 280 0.66 15.95 -19.29
CA ALA A 280 0.55 16.74 -18.07
C ALA A 280 0.94 15.92 -16.82
N VAL A 281 0.47 14.67 -16.72
CA VAL A 281 0.83 13.77 -15.62
C VAL A 281 2.31 13.39 -15.67
N SER A 282 2.90 13.13 -16.83
CA SER A 282 4.34 12.86 -16.95
C SER A 282 5.20 14.04 -16.47
N ARG A 283 4.79 15.28 -16.77
CA ARG A 283 5.45 16.50 -16.29
C ARG A 283 5.33 16.65 -14.78
N MET A 284 4.14 16.43 -14.23
CA MET A 284 3.88 16.40 -12.79
C MET A 284 4.74 15.35 -12.06
N GLN A 285 4.83 14.13 -12.60
CA GLN A 285 5.66 13.06 -12.05
C GLN A 285 7.13 13.48 -11.95
N SER A 286 7.66 14.07 -13.03
CA SER A 286 9.05 14.55 -13.09
C SER A 286 9.34 15.60 -12.01
N VAL A 287 8.43 16.58 -11.84
CA VAL A 287 8.55 17.59 -10.77
C VAL A 287 8.54 16.96 -9.38
N ILE A 288 7.64 16.00 -9.12
CA ILE A 288 7.55 15.32 -7.82
C ILE A 288 8.81 14.50 -7.54
N GLU A 289 9.35 13.78 -8.54
CA GLU A 289 10.58 13.00 -8.38
C GLU A 289 11.79 13.90 -8.10
N LEU A 290 11.96 14.98 -8.86
CA LEU A 290 13.01 15.97 -8.62
C LEU A 290 12.89 16.59 -7.22
N GLY A 291 11.66 16.89 -6.78
CA GLY A 291 11.38 17.46 -5.47
C GLY A 291 11.69 16.50 -4.33
N ARG A 292 11.37 15.21 -4.47
CA ARG A 292 11.75 14.16 -3.50
C ARG A 292 13.26 14.06 -3.35
N VAL A 293 14.01 14.09 -4.46
CA VAL A 293 15.48 14.10 -4.43
C VAL A 293 16.03 15.30 -3.66
N LEU A 294 15.43 16.49 -3.84
CA LEU A 294 15.83 17.69 -3.09
C LEU A 294 15.62 17.54 -1.59
N ARG A 295 14.46 17.00 -1.19
CA ARG A 295 14.17 16.73 0.22
C ARG A 295 15.16 15.72 0.81
N ASP A 296 15.44 14.65 0.10
CA ASP A 296 16.37 13.60 0.55
C ASP A 296 17.80 14.13 0.72
N ARG A 297 18.28 15.01 -0.18
CA ARG A 297 19.59 15.67 -0.06
C ARG A 297 19.74 16.48 1.23
N LYS A 298 18.66 17.09 1.71
CA LYS A 298 18.62 17.80 3.01
C LYS A 298 18.14 16.94 4.16
N THR A 299 17.91 15.65 3.92
CA THR A 299 17.37 14.72 4.92
C THR A 299 16.06 15.23 5.53
N LEU A 300 15.22 15.93 4.74
CA LEU A 300 13.95 16.50 5.15
C LEU A 300 12.81 15.49 4.95
N PRO A 301 12.31 14.84 6.01
CA PRO A 301 11.26 13.84 5.87
C PRO A 301 9.98 14.46 5.29
N ILE A 302 9.28 13.78 4.38
CA ILE A 302 8.05 14.27 3.71
C ILE A 302 6.99 14.81 4.69
N LYS A 303 6.97 14.31 5.93
CA LYS A 303 6.05 14.74 6.99
C LYS A 303 6.18 16.22 7.35
N TYR A 304 7.34 16.83 7.13
CA TYR A 304 7.55 18.25 7.41
C TYR A 304 7.16 19.06 6.18
N PRO A 305 6.21 20.01 6.30
CA PRO A 305 5.88 20.88 5.20
C PRO A 305 7.09 21.71 4.80
N VAL A 306 7.18 22.05 3.52
CA VAL A 306 8.16 23.01 2.99
C VAL A 306 7.42 24.25 2.46
N PRO A 307 8.03 25.45 2.54
CA PRO A 307 7.32 26.69 2.21
C PRO A 307 6.88 26.77 0.75
N GLU A 308 7.81 26.57 -0.17
CA GLU A 308 7.58 26.84 -1.58
C GLU A 308 8.41 25.91 -2.47
N ILE A 309 7.82 25.54 -3.60
CA ILE A 309 8.55 25.01 -4.75
C ILE A 309 8.36 25.98 -5.91
N VAL A 310 9.45 26.37 -6.54
CA VAL A 310 9.46 27.19 -7.76
C VAL A 310 9.81 26.30 -8.94
N ILE A 311 8.94 26.28 -9.94
CA ILE A 311 9.10 25.47 -11.14
C ILE A 311 9.41 26.42 -12.29
N VAL A 312 10.57 26.22 -12.92
CA VAL A 312 11.11 27.10 -13.95
C VAL A 312 11.10 26.37 -15.29
N HIS A 313 10.34 26.90 -16.25
CA HIS A 313 10.25 26.32 -17.59
C HIS A 313 9.92 27.40 -18.65
N GLN A 314 10.51 27.31 -19.84
CA GLN A 314 10.30 28.30 -20.91
C GLN A 314 8.96 28.14 -21.63
N ASP A 315 8.50 26.90 -21.83
CA ASP A 315 7.21 26.58 -22.42
C ASP A 315 6.05 26.91 -21.46
N GLY A 316 5.14 27.79 -21.89
CA GLY A 316 3.94 28.15 -21.14
C GLY A 316 2.94 27.00 -21.01
N GLN A 317 2.92 26.05 -21.95
CA GLN A 317 2.07 24.86 -21.84
C GLN A 317 2.55 23.96 -20.70
N TYR A 318 3.86 23.81 -20.50
CA TYR A 318 4.42 23.08 -19.36
C TYR A 318 3.93 23.66 -18.03
N LEU A 319 4.01 24.98 -17.88
CA LEU A 319 3.57 25.65 -16.66
C LEU A 319 2.06 25.52 -16.45
N THR A 320 1.27 25.58 -17.53
CA THR A 320 -0.18 25.36 -17.48
C THR A 320 -0.53 23.93 -17.04
N ASP A 321 0.14 22.93 -17.60
CA ASP A 321 -0.05 21.53 -17.24
C ASP A 321 0.24 21.30 -15.74
N ILE A 322 1.34 21.87 -15.24
CA ILE A 322 1.73 21.79 -13.82
C ILE A 322 0.69 22.46 -12.91
N LEU A 323 0.24 23.67 -13.26
CA LEU A 323 -0.76 24.39 -12.47
C LEU A 323 -2.10 23.64 -12.44
N SER A 324 -2.47 22.95 -13.52
CA SER A 324 -3.69 22.13 -13.55
C SER A 324 -3.66 20.93 -12.61
N LEU A 325 -2.46 20.47 -12.21
CA LEU A 325 -2.22 19.33 -11.31
C LEU A 325 -1.57 19.74 -9.98
N GLN A 326 -1.58 21.03 -9.63
CA GLN A 326 -0.83 21.57 -8.49
C GLN A 326 -1.18 20.90 -7.15
N GLU A 327 -2.43 20.50 -6.94
CA GLU A 327 -2.88 19.86 -5.69
C GLU A 327 -2.19 18.51 -5.45
N TYR A 328 -1.93 17.75 -6.53
CA TYR A 328 -1.20 16.49 -6.44
C TYR A 328 0.27 16.72 -6.10
N ILE A 329 0.89 17.77 -6.66
CA ILE A 329 2.28 18.15 -6.34
C ILE A 329 2.38 18.64 -4.89
N GLN A 330 1.46 19.50 -4.46
CA GLN A 330 1.39 20.02 -3.08
C GLN A 330 1.25 18.90 -2.06
N SER A 331 0.34 17.96 -2.30
CA SER A 331 0.10 16.84 -1.40
C SER A 331 1.27 15.85 -1.36
N GLU A 332 1.87 15.52 -2.50
CA GLU A 332 2.96 14.54 -2.59
C GLU A 332 4.31 15.07 -2.07
N LEU A 333 4.61 16.35 -2.27
CA LEU A 333 5.82 17.00 -1.76
C LEU A 333 5.60 17.66 -0.38
N ASN A 334 4.36 17.73 0.08
CA ASN A 334 3.96 18.46 1.29
C ASN A 334 4.49 19.90 1.25
N VAL A 335 4.17 20.62 0.17
CA VAL A 335 4.61 22.00 -0.06
C VAL A 335 3.43 22.95 0.02
N ARG A 336 3.59 24.09 0.70
CA ARG A 336 2.49 25.05 0.89
C ARG A 336 2.18 25.83 -0.38
N LYS A 337 3.20 26.29 -1.10
CA LYS A 337 3.04 27.13 -2.29
C LYS A 337 3.79 26.58 -3.50
N ILE A 338 3.13 26.61 -4.66
CA ILE A 338 3.77 26.36 -5.95
C ILE A 338 3.83 27.68 -6.71
N SER A 339 5.04 28.07 -7.10
CA SER A 339 5.27 29.23 -7.97
C SER A 339 5.83 28.75 -9.30
N THR A 340 5.39 29.35 -10.40
CA THR A 340 5.93 29.07 -11.74
C THR A 340 6.58 30.30 -12.32
N THR A 341 7.68 30.12 -13.07
CA THR A 341 8.27 31.22 -13.83
C THR A 341 8.91 30.73 -15.12
N SER A 342 8.95 31.58 -16.14
CA SER A 342 9.73 31.36 -17.36
C SER A 342 11.10 32.06 -17.32
N ASP A 343 11.33 32.90 -16.31
CA ASP A 343 12.52 33.74 -16.22
C ASP A 343 13.60 33.08 -15.34
N LYS A 344 14.56 32.42 -15.99
CA LYS A 344 15.73 31.82 -15.34
C LYS A 344 16.62 32.87 -14.64
N SER A 345 16.65 34.10 -15.17
CA SER A 345 17.57 35.16 -14.70
C SER A 345 17.17 35.71 -13.33
N LYS A 346 15.86 35.72 -13.01
CA LYS A 346 15.34 36.09 -11.69
C LYS A 346 15.97 35.31 -10.53
N PHE A 347 16.34 34.06 -10.79
CA PHE A 347 16.91 33.17 -9.79
C PHE A 347 18.43 32.98 -9.93
N GLY A 348 19.10 33.77 -10.78
CA GLY A 348 20.55 33.65 -11.00
C GLY A 348 21.00 32.24 -11.41
N ILE A 349 20.13 31.53 -12.13
CA ILE A 349 20.36 30.15 -12.53
C ILE A 349 21.23 30.16 -13.78
N THR A 350 22.45 29.66 -13.65
CA THR A 350 23.39 29.39 -14.75
C THR A 350 23.36 27.92 -15.13
N LEU A 351 23.77 27.61 -16.35
CA LEU A 351 23.63 26.30 -16.96
C LEU A 351 25.02 25.72 -17.26
N ARG A 352 25.30 24.53 -16.73
CA ARG A 352 26.57 23.84 -16.95
C ARG A 352 26.30 22.48 -17.56
N ALA A 353 26.99 22.16 -18.66
CA ALA A 353 26.94 20.83 -19.23
C ALA A 353 28.03 19.93 -18.61
N GLU A 354 27.68 18.69 -18.28
CA GLU A 354 28.62 17.61 -17.99
C GLU A 354 28.44 16.48 -19.00
N PRO A 355 29.53 15.81 -19.42
CA PRO A 355 29.40 14.66 -20.33
C PRO A 355 28.79 13.45 -19.63
N ASP A 356 28.01 12.65 -20.35
CA ASP A 356 27.81 11.26 -19.97
C ASP A 356 29.12 10.49 -20.12
N TYR A 357 29.85 10.36 -19.01
CA TYR A 357 31.15 9.71 -18.94
C TYR A 357 31.12 8.27 -19.47
N LYS A 358 29.99 7.56 -19.36
CA LYS A 358 29.88 6.16 -19.80
C LYS A 358 29.74 6.08 -21.31
N THR A 359 28.77 6.82 -21.86
CA THR A 359 28.43 6.79 -23.29
C THR A 359 29.53 7.44 -24.13
N LEU A 360 29.95 8.65 -23.77
CA LEU A 360 30.99 9.38 -24.48
C LEU A 360 32.38 8.77 -24.28
N GLY A 361 32.65 8.16 -23.12
CA GLY A 361 33.90 7.45 -22.87
C GLY A 361 34.11 6.26 -23.81
N LEU A 362 33.04 5.49 -24.06
CA LEU A 362 33.08 4.35 -25.00
C LEU A 362 33.22 4.81 -26.46
N ARG A 363 32.51 5.87 -26.84
CA ARG A 363 32.47 6.39 -28.21
C ARG A 363 33.77 7.11 -28.61
N LEU A 364 34.23 8.04 -27.77
CA LEU A 364 35.31 8.99 -28.11
C LEU A 364 36.71 8.52 -27.70
N LYS A 365 36.82 7.50 -26.83
CA LYS A 365 38.08 6.88 -26.41
C LYS A 365 39.18 7.92 -26.06
N ASN A 366 40.18 8.09 -26.92
CA ASN A 366 41.32 8.98 -26.68
C ASN A 366 40.94 10.47 -26.69
N GLU A 367 39.92 10.85 -27.47
CA GLU A 367 39.47 12.24 -27.61
C GLU A 367 38.50 12.67 -26.49
N PHE A 368 38.08 11.71 -25.66
CA PHE A 368 37.14 11.93 -24.56
C PHE A 368 37.58 13.05 -23.60
N LYS A 369 38.88 13.14 -23.28
CA LYS A 369 39.40 14.19 -22.39
C LYS A 369 39.22 15.59 -22.98
N THR A 370 39.53 15.74 -24.27
CA THR A 370 39.43 17.00 -25.00
C THR A 370 37.97 17.45 -25.11
N VAL A 371 37.09 16.53 -25.51
CA VAL A 371 35.64 16.81 -25.63
C VAL A 371 35.02 17.10 -24.26
N THR A 372 35.42 16.39 -23.20
CA THR A 372 34.97 16.67 -21.83
C THR A 372 35.34 18.07 -21.36
N ALA A 373 36.56 18.53 -21.67
CA ALA A 373 37.00 19.88 -21.33
C ALA A 373 36.19 20.94 -22.10
N ALA A 374 35.94 20.71 -23.39
CA ALA A 374 35.13 21.59 -24.22
C ALA A 374 33.67 21.66 -23.74
N ILE A 375 33.05 20.51 -23.40
CA ILE A 375 31.69 20.45 -22.83
C ILE A 375 31.60 21.26 -21.53
N LYS A 376 32.59 21.14 -20.64
CA LYS A 376 32.62 21.87 -19.36
C LYS A 376 32.86 23.38 -19.52
N ALA A 377 33.36 23.82 -20.67
CA ALA A 377 33.65 25.21 -20.98
C ALA A 377 32.55 25.92 -21.77
N LEU A 378 31.49 25.20 -22.18
CA LEU A 378 30.34 25.79 -22.87
C LEU A 378 29.68 26.88 -22.00
N SER A 379 29.32 27.98 -22.64
CA SER A 379 28.53 29.04 -22.03
C SER A 379 27.04 28.69 -21.98
N ASP A 380 26.30 29.34 -21.07
CA ASP A 380 24.83 29.18 -20.97
C ASP A 380 24.10 29.35 -22.31
N LYS A 381 24.55 30.29 -23.14
CA LYS A 381 23.94 30.54 -24.46
C LYS A 381 24.13 29.35 -25.39
N GLU A 382 25.36 28.84 -25.49
CA GLU A 382 25.69 27.69 -26.34
C GLU A 382 24.93 26.44 -25.88
N ILE A 383 24.83 26.21 -24.57
CA ILE A 383 24.11 25.04 -24.06
C ILE A 383 22.61 25.15 -24.34
N ASN A 384 22.00 26.33 -24.21
CA ASN A 384 20.59 26.53 -24.57
C ASN A 384 20.35 26.35 -26.08
N GLU A 385 21.29 26.76 -26.94
CA GLU A 385 21.20 26.51 -28.38
C GLU A 385 21.28 25.01 -28.71
N ILE A 386 22.22 24.29 -28.10
CA ILE A 386 22.36 22.84 -28.24
C ILE A 386 21.09 22.12 -27.75
N ALA A 387 20.52 22.55 -26.62
CA ALA A 387 19.28 21.99 -26.09
C ALA A 387 18.08 22.22 -27.04
N LYS A 388 18.04 23.37 -27.73
CA LYS A 388 16.97 23.71 -28.68
C LYS A 388 17.11 22.96 -30.01
N ILE A 389 18.33 22.77 -30.50
CA ILE A 389 18.63 22.07 -31.76
C ILE A 389 18.63 20.54 -31.54
N GLY A 390 18.85 20.09 -30.30
CA GLY A 390 18.94 18.69 -29.90
C GLY A 390 20.35 18.09 -30.04
N HIS A 391 21.28 18.80 -30.67
CA HIS A 391 22.67 18.38 -30.84
C HIS A 391 23.59 19.59 -31.07
N GLY A 392 24.89 19.40 -30.87
CA GLY A 392 25.90 20.44 -31.04
C GLY A 392 27.25 19.90 -31.48
N VAL A 393 27.97 20.66 -32.30
CA VAL A 393 29.35 20.33 -32.67
C VAL A 393 30.31 20.86 -31.61
N ILE A 394 30.85 19.96 -30.78
CA ILE A 394 31.75 20.31 -29.68
C ILE A 394 33.11 19.66 -29.94
N ALA A 395 34.16 20.49 -30.04
CA ALA A 395 35.52 20.05 -30.35
C ALA A 395 35.60 19.12 -31.60
N GLY A 396 34.79 19.40 -32.63
CA GLY A 396 34.76 18.66 -33.89
C GLY A 396 33.85 17.43 -33.92
N HIS A 397 33.17 17.10 -32.80
CA HIS A 397 32.26 15.95 -32.71
C HIS A 397 30.81 16.40 -32.61
N ASN A 398 29.91 15.67 -33.28
CA ASN A 398 28.48 15.85 -33.06
C ASN A 398 28.06 15.15 -31.75
N ILE A 399 27.71 15.96 -30.77
CA ILE A 399 27.27 15.53 -29.43
C ILE A 399 25.76 15.73 -29.35
N ASP A 400 25.03 14.65 -29.12
CA ASP A 400 23.58 14.70 -28.92
C ASP A 400 23.27 15.22 -27.51
N ILE A 401 22.15 15.92 -27.34
CA ILE A 401 21.71 16.41 -26.02
C ILE A 401 21.53 15.27 -25.01
N SER A 402 21.17 14.06 -25.47
CA SER A 402 21.07 12.85 -24.64
C SER A 402 22.41 12.37 -24.10
N GLU A 403 23.53 12.78 -24.69
CA GLU A 403 24.90 12.50 -24.23
C GLU A 403 25.43 13.56 -23.24
N LEU A 404 24.62 14.59 -22.96
CA LEU A 404 24.91 15.65 -22.02
C LEU A 404 24.00 15.57 -20.80
N LYS A 405 24.57 15.90 -19.64
CA LYS A 405 23.85 16.12 -18.40
C LYS A 405 23.87 17.61 -18.09
N LEU A 406 22.69 18.24 -18.15
CA LEU A 406 22.55 19.65 -17.81
C LEU A 406 22.46 19.81 -16.29
N ILE A 407 23.37 20.59 -15.73
CA ILE A 407 23.43 20.92 -14.31
C ILE A 407 23.21 22.41 -14.17
N PHE A 408 22.17 22.77 -13.45
CA PHE A 408 21.88 24.16 -13.16
C PHE A 408 22.56 24.54 -11.84
N LYS A 409 23.30 25.65 -11.84
CA LYS A 409 23.93 26.21 -10.64
C LYS A 409 23.31 27.56 -10.32
N VAL A 410 23.05 27.79 -9.03
CA VAL A 410 22.67 29.12 -8.54
C VAL A 410 23.93 29.80 -8.07
N GLU A 411 24.32 30.90 -8.73
CA GLU A 411 25.51 31.68 -8.35
C GLU A 411 25.18 32.83 -7.39
N ASN A 412 23.89 33.11 -7.16
CA ASN A 412 23.45 34.28 -6.40
C ASN A 412 23.29 34.00 -4.89
N LEU A 413 24.00 34.75 -4.05
CA LEU A 413 24.03 34.61 -2.58
C LEU A 413 22.67 34.85 -1.89
N ASN A 414 21.76 35.61 -2.51
CA ASN A 414 20.43 35.91 -1.96
C ASN A 414 19.41 34.75 -2.07
N LEU A 415 19.82 33.60 -2.62
CA LEU A 415 18.97 32.42 -2.82
C LEU A 415 19.47 31.19 -2.03
N SER A 416 20.31 31.39 -1.02
CA SER A 416 20.85 30.30 -0.17
C SER A 416 19.78 29.45 0.53
N GLN A 417 18.53 29.91 0.56
CA GLN A 417 17.38 29.18 1.11
C GLN A 417 16.84 28.08 0.18
N TYR A 418 17.07 28.21 -1.13
CA TYR A 418 16.56 27.28 -2.14
C TYR A 418 17.59 26.24 -2.51
N GLU A 419 17.15 24.98 -2.53
CA GLU A 419 17.89 23.90 -3.13
C GLU A 419 17.42 23.66 -4.56
N VAL A 420 18.36 23.41 -5.48
CA VAL A 420 18.06 23.30 -6.91
C VAL A 420 18.31 21.90 -7.43
N ASN A 421 17.35 21.43 -8.21
CA ASN A 421 17.47 20.20 -8.98
C ASN A 421 16.80 20.37 -10.32
N SER A 422 17.23 19.58 -11.28
CA SER A 422 16.78 19.68 -12.64
C SER A 422 16.94 18.33 -13.31
N ASP A 423 16.13 18.11 -14.32
CA ASP A 423 16.46 17.17 -15.39
C ASP A 423 16.84 17.96 -16.66
N ASN A 424 16.84 17.30 -17.81
CA ASN A 424 17.18 17.94 -19.08
C ASN A 424 16.05 18.87 -19.61
N ASP A 425 14.87 18.89 -18.97
CA ASP A 425 13.67 19.61 -19.42
C ASP A 425 13.27 20.73 -18.45
N VAL A 426 13.13 20.43 -17.15
CA VAL A 426 12.64 21.35 -16.11
C VAL A 426 13.65 21.60 -15.00
N VAL A 427 13.61 22.82 -14.44
CA VAL A 427 14.36 23.18 -13.24
C VAL A 427 13.38 23.44 -12.11
N ILE A 428 13.68 22.90 -10.94
CA ILE A 428 12.91 23.14 -9.72
C ILE A 428 13.81 23.71 -8.62
N LEU A 429 13.25 24.61 -7.83
CA LEU A 429 13.86 25.17 -6.64
C LEU A 429 12.95 24.88 -5.45
N LEU A 430 13.48 24.29 -4.39
CA LEU A 430 12.73 23.98 -3.18
C LEU A 430 13.23 24.84 -2.02
N ASP A 431 12.33 25.62 -1.44
CA ASP A 431 12.63 26.33 -0.20
C ASP A 431 12.72 25.31 0.93
N THR A 432 13.84 25.32 1.65
CA THR A 432 14.10 24.39 2.76
C THR A 432 14.16 25.08 4.12
N THR A 433 13.78 26.35 4.18
CA THR A 433 13.79 27.11 5.44
C THR A 433 12.77 26.55 6.42
N PRO A 434 13.18 26.20 7.65
CA PRO A 434 12.26 25.71 8.65
C PRO A 434 11.43 26.87 9.21
N ASP A 435 10.11 26.77 9.08
CA ASP A 435 9.15 27.58 9.82
C ASP A 435 8.70 26.82 11.09
N SER A 436 8.55 27.53 12.23
CA SER A 436 8.14 26.92 13.49
C SER A 436 6.78 26.23 13.38
N SER A 437 5.83 26.81 12.63
CA SER A 437 4.52 26.20 12.41
C SER A 437 4.61 24.87 11.64
N MET A 438 5.58 24.77 10.71
CA MET A 438 5.81 23.55 9.92
C MET A 438 6.46 22.45 10.76
N GLN A 439 7.33 22.82 11.71
CA GLN A 439 7.92 21.86 12.62
C GLN A 439 6.88 21.23 13.55
N ASP A 440 5.90 22.01 14.00
CA ASP A 440 4.80 21.53 14.83
C ASP A 440 3.90 20.55 14.06
N GLU A 441 3.49 20.92 12.83
CA GLU A 441 2.70 20.03 11.96
C GLU A 441 3.43 18.72 11.64
N GLY A 442 4.74 18.79 11.37
CA GLY A 442 5.58 17.60 11.16
C GLY A 442 5.67 16.73 12.41
N THR A 443 5.67 17.34 13.60
CA THR A 443 5.65 16.64 14.89
C THR A 443 4.30 15.94 15.11
N ALA A 444 3.17 16.59 14.78
CA ALA A 444 1.84 15.96 14.81
C ALA A 444 1.76 14.74 13.88
N ARG A 445 2.29 14.85 12.65
CA ARG A 445 2.38 13.70 11.73
C ARG A 445 3.30 12.58 12.26
N GLU A 446 4.35 12.91 13.00
CA GLU A 446 5.19 11.91 13.66
C GLU A 446 4.43 11.17 14.76
N ILE A 447 3.64 11.86 15.59
CA ILE A 447 2.76 11.24 16.59
C ILE A 447 1.80 10.24 15.92
N ILE A 448 1.11 10.66 14.84
CA ILE A 448 0.21 9.79 14.07
C ILE A 448 0.95 8.54 13.58
N ASN A 449 2.15 8.70 13.02
CA ASN A 449 2.96 7.58 12.54
C ASN A 449 3.32 6.59 13.67
N ARG A 450 3.64 7.09 14.88
CA ARG A 450 3.96 6.25 16.04
C ARG A 450 2.75 5.45 16.51
N ILE A 451 1.56 6.08 16.54
CA ILE A 451 0.28 5.42 16.85
C ILE A 451 -0.03 4.33 15.82
N GLN A 452 0.14 4.62 14.52
CA GLN A 452 -0.16 3.65 13.45
C GLN A 452 0.82 2.46 13.44
N LYS A 453 2.11 2.69 13.77
CA LYS A 453 3.07 1.60 13.99
C LYS A 453 2.66 0.72 15.17
N LEU A 454 2.20 1.33 16.26
CA LEU A 454 1.74 0.62 17.45
C LEU A 454 0.49 -0.23 17.15
N ARG A 455 -0.46 0.31 16.38
CA ARG A 455 -1.63 -0.44 15.87
C ARG A 455 -1.21 -1.69 15.08
N LYS A 456 -0.27 -1.55 14.14
CA LYS A 456 0.23 -2.68 13.35
C LYS A 456 0.91 -3.75 14.21
N LYS A 457 1.68 -3.32 15.22
CA LYS A 457 2.35 -4.22 16.17
C LYS A 457 1.35 -4.99 17.05
N ALA A 458 0.21 -4.39 17.36
CA ALA A 458 -0.92 -5.04 18.03
C ALA A 458 -1.84 -5.85 17.09
N HIS A 459 -1.47 -5.99 15.80
CA HIS A 459 -2.27 -6.67 14.78
C HIS A 459 -3.69 -6.10 14.60
N LEU A 460 -3.87 -4.80 14.89
CA LEU A 460 -5.15 -4.11 14.74
C LEU A 460 -5.34 -3.60 13.31
N VAL A 461 -6.57 -3.65 12.84
CA VAL A 461 -7.00 -3.06 11.57
C VAL A 461 -7.61 -1.67 11.80
N PRO A 462 -7.63 -0.77 10.79
CA PRO A 462 -8.19 0.58 10.96
C PRO A 462 -9.67 0.64 11.37
N ALA A 463 -10.43 -0.44 11.15
CA ALA A 463 -11.83 -0.56 11.55
C ALA A 463 -12.00 -0.90 13.04
N ASP A 464 -10.93 -1.28 13.74
CA ASP A 464 -11.01 -1.60 15.17
C ASP A 464 -11.21 -0.34 16.01
N GLU A 465 -12.30 -0.33 16.78
CA GLU A 465 -12.59 0.73 17.74
C GLU A 465 -11.60 0.69 18.92
N ILE A 466 -10.80 1.75 19.02
CA ILE A 466 -9.82 1.91 20.09
C ILE A 466 -9.85 3.33 20.66
N SER A 467 -9.29 3.50 21.86
CA SER A 467 -8.88 4.79 22.39
C SER A 467 -7.36 4.85 22.52
N VAL A 468 -6.78 6.01 22.24
CA VAL A 468 -5.33 6.23 22.32
C VAL A 468 -5.01 7.16 23.46
N PHE A 469 -4.21 6.69 24.42
CA PHE A 469 -3.72 7.49 25.53
C PHE A 469 -2.26 7.88 25.28
N CYS A 470 -1.96 9.16 25.49
CA CYS A 470 -0.65 9.74 25.28
C CYS A 470 -0.15 10.40 26.58
N ARG A 471 1.11 10.14 26.94
CA ARG A 471 1.81 10.89 27.99
C ARG A 471 3.15 11.35 27.46
N THR A 472 3.45 12.64 27.57
CA THR A 472 4.65 13.25 26.98
C THR A 472 5.05 14.55 27.68
N GLU A 473 6.14 15.17 27.22
CA GLU A 473 6.71 16.41 27.75
C GLU A 473 6.03 17.66 27.15
N LYS A 474 6.26 18.84 27.76
CA LYS A 474 5.50 20.07 27.48
C LYS A 474 5.49 20.50 26.01
N GLU A 475 6.59 20.34 25.28
CA GLU A 475 6.66 20.75 23.87
C GLU A 475 5.76 19.90 22.96
N ILE A 476 5.88 18.57 23.07
CA ILE A 476 5.03 17.65 22.29
C ILE A 476 3.59 17.73 22.76
N GLU A 477 3.35 17.95 24.06
CA GLU A 477 2.00 18.16 24.59
C GLU A 477 1.32 19.37 23.97
N ARG A 478 2.03 20.50 23.78
CA ARG A 478 1.50 21.69 23.10
C ARG A 478 1.05 21.33 21.68
N VAL A 479 1.93 20.69 20.91
CA VAL A 479 1.63 20.28 19.52
C VAL A 479 0.46 19.30 19.48
N ALA A 480 0.45 18.30 20.38
CA ALA A 480 -0.60 17.31 20.46
C ALA A 480 -1.99 17.95 20.72
N LYS A 481 -2.04 18.99 21.56
CA LYS A 481 -3.28 19.74 21.84
C LYS A 481 -3.69 20.63 20.67
N GLU A 482 -2.73 21.33 20.07
CA GLU A 482 -2.98 22.23 18.93
C GLU A 482 -3.48 21.48 17.69
N PHE A 483 -2.97 20.26 17.44
CA PHE A 483 -3.34 19.42 16.30
C PHE A 483 -4.28 18.26 16.68
N LEU A 484 -5.04 18.38 17.78
CA LEU A 484 -5.90 17.31 18.29
C LEU A 484 -6.87 16.76 17.22
N GLU A 485 -7.65 17.65 16.59
CA GLU A 485 -8.62 17.27 15.56
C GLU A 485 -7.95 16.60 14.35
N PHE A 486 -6.79 17.10 13.94
CA PHE A 486 -6.01 16.52 12.84
C PHE A 486 -5.52 15.10 13.17
N ILE A 487 -5.05 14.89 14.40
CA ILE A 487 -4.61 13.58 14.89
C ILE A 487 -5.80 12.63 14.94
N GLU A 488 -6.88 13.01 15.63
CA GLU A 488 -8.09 12.18 15.80
C GLU A 488 -8.74 11.82 14.46
N GLY A 489 -8.90 12.80 13.55
CA GLY A 489 -9.44 12.57 12.21
C GLY A 489 -8.58 11.61 11.38
N THR A 490 -7.26 11.64 11.55
CA THR A 490 -6.35 10.75 10.81
C THR A 490 -6.29 9.34 11.40
N ILE A 491 -6.32 9.21 12.73
CA ILE A 491 -6.31 7.89 13.39
C ILE A 491 -7.72 7.28 13.47
N LYS A 492 -8.78 8.05 13.19
CA LYS A 492 -10.19 7.65 13.33
C LYS A 492 -10.45 7.03 14.72
N ALA A 493 -9.90 7.65 15.76
CA ALA A 493 -9.98 7.19 17.15
C ALA A 493 -9.77 8.36 18.11
N PRO A 494 -10.39 8.34 19.31
CA PRO A 494 -10.16 9.36 20.35
C PRO A 494 -8.69 9.40 20.80
N PHE A 495 -8.13 10.61 20.92
CA PHE A 495 -6.76 10.85 21.34
C PHE A 495 -6.72 11.62 22.68
N LYS A 496 -6.41 10.90 23.75
CA LYS A 496 -6.44 11.40 25.13
C LYS A 496 -5.03 11.78 25.59
N ILE A 497 -4.78 13.06 25.86
CA ILE A 497 -3.46 13.60 26.22
C ILE A 497 -3.37 13.80 27.74
N ASN A 498 -2.35 13.22 28.36
CA ASN A 498 -2.06 13.32 29.80
C ASN A 498 -3.24 12.94 30.72
N LEU A 499 -4.17 12.12 30.22
CA LEU A 499 -5.26 11.54 30.99
C LEU A 499 -4.85 10.13 31.44
N GLU A 500 -5.23 9.77 32.67
CA GLU A 500 -5.06 8.40 33.15
C GLU A 500 -6.09 7.47 32.53
N ARG A 501 -5.70 6.20 32.38
CA ARG A 501 -6.62 5.14 31.95
C ARG A 501 -7.60 4.85 33.08
N SER A 502 -8.86 4.63 32.74
CA SER A 502 -9.82 4.10 33.71
C SER A 502 -9.49 2.63 33.99
N PRO A 503 -9.76 2.10 35.19
CA PRO A 503 -9.57 0.67 35.50
C PRO A 503 -10.33 -0.28 34.58
N GLY A 504 -11.39 0.20 33.91
CA GLY A 504 -12.16 -0.54 32.91
C GLY A 504 -11.59 -0.51 31.49
N ASP A 505 -10.59 0.32 31.17
CA ASP A 505 -9.99 0.35 29.83
C ASP A 505 -9.13 -0.90 29.59
N SER A 506 -9.56 -1.79 28.69
CA SER A 506 -8.80 -3.00 28.38
C SER A 506 -7.56 -2.65 27.56
N LEU A 507 -6.38 -2.81 28.16
CA LEU A 507 -5.10 -2.52 27.52
C LEU A 507 -4.81 -3.52 26.40
N LEU A 508 -4.63 -3.01 25.18
CA LEU A 508 -4.23 -3.82 24.02
C LEU A 508 -2.71 -3.86 23.89
N ILE A 509 -2.07 -2.69 23.95
CA ILE A 509 -0.61 -2.54 23.88
C ILE A 509 -0.21 -1.17 24.46
N GLU A 510 0.97 -1.09 25.09
CA GLU A 510 1.61 0.17 25.47
C GLU A 510 3.09 0.16 25.08
N GLU A 511 3.61 1.32 24.70
CA GLU A 511 5.01 1.47 24.32
C GLU A 511 5.45 2.93 24.53
N THR A 512 6.65 3.13 25.09
CA THR A 512 7.31 4.44 25.13
C THR A 512 8.28 4.53 23.96
N GLN A 513 8.13 5.58 23.15
CA GLN A 513 8.95 5.81 21.97
C GLN A 513 9.61 7.20 22.06
N ASN A 514 10.83 7.34 21.54
CA ASN A 514 11.50 8.63 21.49
C ASN A 514 11.06 9.40 20.23
N VAL A 515 10.68 10.68 20.42
CA VAL A 515 10.34 11.62 19.35
C VAL A 515 11.06 12.94 19.65
N LYS A 516 12.01 13.33 18.79
CA LYS A 516 12.82 14.56 18.96
C LYS A 516 13.41 14.70 20.38
N ASP A 517 14.04 13.63 20.86
CA ASP A 517 14.68 13.57 22.18
C ASP A 517 13.72 13.60 23.38
N CYS A 518 12.41 13.75 23.16
CA CYS A 518 11.39 13.62 24.20
C CYS A 518 10.78 12.21 24.23
N ASN A 519 10.34 11.79 25.41
CA ASN A 519 9.63 10.52 25.57
C ASN A 519 8.13 10.68 25.25
N LEU A 520 7.64 9.86 24.32
CA LEU A 520 6.24 9.73 23.94
C LEU A 520 5.73 8.35 24.38
N TYR A 521 5.04 8.32 25.51
CA TYR A 521 4.32 7.13 25.96
C TYR A 521 2.97 7.04 25.26
N LEU A 522 2.68 5.89 24.64
CA LEU A 522 1.41 5.59 23.97
C LEU A 522 0.81 4.31 24.53
N ALA A 523 -0.49 4.32 24.81
CA ALA A 523 -1.26 3.12 25.12
C ALA A 523 -2.52 3.05 24.26
N LEU A 524 -2.74 1.92 23.59
CA LEU A 524 -3.97 1.63 22.87
C LEU A 524 -4.86 0.78 23.76
N THR A 525 -6.10 1.21 23.96
CA THR A 525 -7.08 0.46 24.73
C THR A 525 -8.31 0.17 23.88
N LYS A 526 -8.99 -0.93 24.19
CA LYS A 526 -10.35 -1.15 23.70
C LYS A 526 -11.31 -0.53 24.69
N LYS A 527 -12.28 0.23 24.20
CA LYS A 527 -13.39 0.71 25.02
C LYS A 527 -14.08 -0.53 25.60
N SER A 528 -14.10 -0.67 26.93
CA SER A 528 -15.01 -1.64 27.52
C SER A 528 -16.40 -1.04 27.43
N ASP A 529 -17.35 -1.77 26.86
CA ASP A 529 -18.78 -1.43 26.89
C ASP A 529 -19.38 -1.63 28.30
N PHE A 530 -18.55 -1.55 29.33
CA PHE A 530 -18.92 -1.88 30.68
C PHE A 530 -19.42 -0.63 31.41
N GLU A 531 -20.72 -0.57 31.67
CA GLU A 531 -21.32 0.44 32.54
C GLU A 531 -21.05 0.10 34.01
N GLU A 532 -20.42 1.00 34.77
CA GLU A 532 -20.26 0.79 36.22
C GLU A 532 -21.58 1.05 36.97
N PRO A 533 -21.99 0.20 37.92
CA PRO A 533 -23.16 0.46 38.74
C PRO A 533 -23.01 1.77 39.52
N THR A 534 -24.07 2.57 39.51
CA THR A 534 -24.16 3.77 40.34
C THR A 534 -24.23 3.45 41.83
N ALA A 535 -24.79 2.29 42.21
CA ALA A 535 -24.82 1.80 43.58
C ALA A 535 -23.56 1.01 43.94
N LYS A 536 -23.18 0.97 45.23
CA LYS A 536 -22.12 0.07 45.69
C LYS A 536 -22.50 -1.38 45.42
N TRP A 537 -21.56 -2.18 44.97
CA TRP A 537 -21.80 -3.55 44.52
C TRP A 537 -20.62 -4.48 44.86
N VAL A 538 -20.86 -5.78 44.81
CA VAL A 538 -19.84 -6.84 44.89
C VAL A 538 -20.10 -7.92 43.85
N ASN A 539 -19.02 -8.47 43.31
CA ASN A 539 -19.07 -9.72 42.56
C ASN A 539 -19.12 -10.89 43.53
N LEU A 540 -19.82 -11.95 43.15
CA LEU A 540 -19.85 -13.21 43.88
C LEU A 540 -19.29 -14.30 42.97
N GLN A 541 -18.21 -14.95 43.40
CA GLN A 541 -17.63 -16.10 42.72
C GLN A 541 -17.73 -17.31 43.62
N LEU A 542 -18.43 -18.32 43.13
CA LEU A 542 -18.50 -19.63 43.74
C LEU A 542 -17.23 -20.42 43.39
N VAL A 543 -16.53 -20.91 44.41
CA VAL A 543 -15.31 -21.72 44.27
C VAL A 543 -15.52 -23.03 45.01
N ASP A 544 -15.21 -24.16 44.36
CA ASP A 544 -15.40 -25.53 44.89
C ASP A 544 -16.85 -25.99 45.12
N PHE A 545 -17.85 -25.27 44.63
CA PHE A 545 -19.23 -25.74 44.54
C PHE A 545 -19.69 -25.86 43.10
N LYS A 546 -20.70 -26.70 42.88
CA LYS A 546 -21.56 -26.61 41.71
C LYS A 546 -22.86 -25.92 42.14
N PRO A 547 -23.29 -24.85 41.44
CA PRO A 547 -24.55 -24.19 41.73
C PRO A 547 -25.72 -25.18 41.51
N ARG A 548 -26.76 -25.08 42.34
CA ARG A 548 -27.93 -25.99 42.28
C ARG A 548 -29.10 -25.43 41.48
N LEU A 549 -29.26 -24.10 41.48
CA LEU A 549 -30.42 -23.43 40.91
C LEU A 549 -30.19 -22.99 39.46
N TYR A 550 -28.99 -22.48 39.15
CA TYR A 550 -28.65 -21.95 37.83
C TYR A 550 -27.28 -22.50 37.39
N ASN A 551 -27.03 -22.58 36.08
CA ASN A 551 -25.79 -23.13 35.52
C ASN A 551 -24.67 -22.07 35.43
N SER A 552 -24.45 -21.32 36.52
CA SER A 552 -23.43 -20.26 36.59
C SER A 552 -22.86 -20.13 38.00
N ASP A 553 -21.55 -20.01 38.08
CA ASP A 553 -20.76 -19.85 39.30
C ASP A 553 -20.45 -18.38 39.64
N LYS A 554 -20.95 -17.45 38.82
CA LYS A 554 -20.75 -16.01 38.92
C LYS A 554 -22.07 -15.28 39.10
N ALA A 555 -22.12 -14.36 40.04
CA ALA A 555 -23.27 -13.49 40.26
C ALA A 555 -22.82 -12.10 40.74
N MET A 556 -23.77 -11.19 40.86
CA MET A 556 -23.53 -9.83 41.32
C MET A 556 -24.58 -9.41 42.34
N VAL A 557 -24.19 -8.64 43.34
CA VAL A 557 -25.11 -8.09 44.35
C VAL A 557 -24.85 -6.61 44.55
N LEU A 558 -25.94 -5.82 44.59
CA LEU A 558 -25.89 -4.42 45.03
C LEU A 558 -25.90 -4.37 46.56
N LEU A 559 -24.92 -3.69 47.15
CA LEU A 559 -24.80 -3.47 48.59
C LEU A 559 -25.71 -2.36 49.11
N GLU A 560 -26.28 -1.56 48.21
CA GLU A 560 -27.21 -0.48 48.54
C GLU A 560 -28.37 -0.49 47.54
N ALA A 561 -29.61 -0.52 48.05
CA ALA A 561 -30.82 -0.47 47.25
C ALA A 561 -31.83 0.48 47.91
N ALA A 562 -32.34 1.45 47.14
CA ALA A 562 -33.30 2.45 47.62
C ALA A 562 -32.88 3.17 48.93
N GLY A 563 -31.58 3.44 49.10
CA GLY A 563 -31.03 4.12 50.29
C GLY A 563 -30.86 3.25 51.53
N LYS A 564 -31.16 1.95 51.46
CA LYS A 564 -30.91 0.98 52.54
C LYS A 564 -29.64 0.18 52.25
N LYS A 565 -28.81 0.02 53.28
CA LYS A 565 -27.60 -0.82 53.24
C LYS A 565 -27.96 -2.29 53.41
N LEU A 566 -27.36 -3.15 52.60
CA LEU A 566 -27.50 -4.60 52.70
C LEU A 566 -26.74 -5.13 53.92
N SER A 567 -27.43 -5.82 54.82
CA SER A 567 -26.79 -6.53 55.94
C SER A 567 -26.13 -7.82 55.49
N LEU A 568 -25.16 -8.32 56.27
CA LEU A 568 -24.52 -9.61 55.98
C LEU A 568 -25.52 -10.76 55.93
N LYS A 569 -26.55 -10.74 56.78
CA LYS A 569 -27.63 -11.75 56.78
C LYS A 569 -28.38 -11.75 55.45
N GLN A 570 -28.76 -10.58 54.95
CA GLN A 570 -29.44 -10.45 53.66
C GLN A 570 -28.54 -10.87 52.48
N LEU A 571 -27.24 -10.58 52.55
CA LEU A 571 -26.29 -11.09 51.55
C LEU A 571 -26.23 -12.62 51.56
N HIS A 572 -26.24 -13.26 52.73
CA HIS A 572 -26.28 -14.72 52.83
C HIS A 572 -27.56 -15.29 52.22
N GLU A 573 -28.71 -14.68 52.49
CA GLU A 573 -29.99 -15.06 51.88
C GLU A 573 -29.96 -14.95 50.35
N GLN A 574 -29.36 -13.88 49.81
CA GLN A 574 -29.18 -13.71 48.37
C GLN A 574 -28.24 -14.76 47.76
N ILE A 575 -27.12 -15.08 48.43
CA ILE A 575 -26.20 -16.14 47.98
C ILE A 575 -26.92 -17.50 47.92
N ILE A 576 -27.73 -17.81 48.93
CA ILE A 576 -28.56 -19.03 48.95
C ILE A 576 -29.53 -19.01 47.77
N SER A 577 -30.19 -17.88 47.49
CA SER A 577 -31.13 -17.74 46.37
C SER A 577 -30.46 -17.81 45.00
N LEU A 578 -29.23 -17.29 44.86
CA LEU A 578 -28.51 -17.22 43.59
C LEU A 578 -27.81 -18.53 43.25
N PHE A 579 -27.28 -19.26 44.22
CA PHE A 579 -26.48 -20.46 43.96
C PHE A 579 -27.06 -21.75 44.55
N GLY A 580 -28.06 -21.66 45.45
CA GLY A 580 -28.65 -22.82 46.11
C GLY A 580 -27.74 -23.49 47.14
N VAL A 581 -26.77 -22.76 47.71
CA VAL A 581 -25.79 -23.26 48.68
C VAL A 581 -26.18 -22.87 50.11
N THR A 582 -26.25 -23.83 51.04
CA THR A 582 -26.78 -23.62 52.40
C THR A 582 -25.72 -23.50 53.49
N SER A 583 -24.46 -23.81 53.19
CA SER A 583 -23.36 -23.77 54.16
C SER A 583 -22.05 -23.40 53.46
N PHE A 584 -21.59 -22.17 53.69
CA PHE A 584 -20.42 -21.59 53.01
C PHE A 584 -19.65 -20.61 53.91
N SER A 585 -18.42 -20.30 53.51
CA SER A 585 -17.60 -19.22 54.05
C SER A 585 -17.43 -18.13 52.99
N LEU A 586 -17.50 -16.86 53.40
CA LEU A 586 -17.41 -15.69 52.53
C LEU A 586 -16.10 -14.94 52.78
N TRP A 587 -15.29 -14.80 51.74
CA TRP A 587 -13.95 -14.23 51.81
C TRP A 587 -13.85 -12.97 50.95
N GLY A 588 -13.21 -11.93 51.49
CA GLY A 588 -12.85 -10.73 50.75
C GLY A 588 -11.59 -10.91 49.91
N LYS A 589 -11.26 -9.87 49.13
CA LYS A 589 -10.17 -9.89 48.16
C LYS A 589 -8.77 -10.15 48.76
N ASN A 590 -8.56 -9.89 50.05
CA ASN A 590 -7.28 -10.14 50.74
C ASN A 590 -7.32 -11.42 51.60
N GLY A 591 -8.36 -12.25 51.48
CA GLY A 591 -8.52 -13.48 52.25
C GLY A 591 -9.05 -13.27 53.69
N GLU A 592 -9.59 -12.09 53.98
CA GLU A 592 -10.31 -11.78 55.22
C GLU A 592 -11.73 -12.36 55.20
N VAL A 593 -12.24 -12.77 56.36
CA VAL A 593 -13.63 -13.27 56.49
C VAL A 593 -14.58 -12.08 56.58
N ILE A 594 -15.52 -12.00 55.63
CA ILE A 594 -16.48 -10.90 55.53
C ILE A 594 -17.43 -10.91 56.73
N ASN A 595 -17.54 -9.75 57.40
CA ASN A 595 -18.49 -9.48 58.47
C ASN A 595 -19.19 -8.13 58.23
N ASP A 596 -20.23 -7.80 59.01
CA ASP A 596 -21.03 -6.57 58.83
C ASP A 596 -20.19 -5.27 58.85
N LYS A 597 -19.02 -5.24 59.51
CA LYS A 597 -18.18 -4.04 59.57
C LYS A 597 -17.44 -3.80 58.25
N ILE A 598 -16.97 -4.86 57.59
CA ILE A 598 -16.10 -4.77 56.41
C ILE A 598 -16.82 -5.05 55.08
N LEU A 599 -18.07 -5.51 55.11
CA LEU A 599 -18.85 -5.80 53.89
C LEU A 599 -18.91 -4.61 52.93
N HIS A 600 -19.17 -3.41 53.43
CA HIS A 600 -19.27 -2.21 52.61
C HIS A 600 -17.91 -1.64 52.18
N GLU A 601 -16.82 -2.05 52.85
CA GLU A 601 -15.44 -1.73 52.45
C GLU A 601 -15.00 -2.61 51.27
N ALA A 602 -15.60 -3.79 51.13
CA ALA A 602 -15.40 -4.70 50.00
C ALA A 602 -16.15 -4.28 48.72
N ALA A 603 -16.78 -3.10 48.68
CA ALA A 603 -17.44 -2.62 47.48
C ALA A 603 -16.46 -2.55 46.29
N ARG A 604 -16.96 -2.87 45.09
CA ARG A 604 -16.19 -2.94 43.83
C ARG A 604 -15.07 -4.00 43.86
N SER A 605 -15.30 -5.11 44.57
CA SER A 605 -14.40 -6.27 44.59
C SER A 605 -15.16 -7.58 44.40
N THR A 606 -14.43 -8.69 44.32
CA THR A 606 -15.02 -10.03 44.25
C THR A 606 -14.97 -10.72 45.60
N LEU A 607 -16.14 -11.14 46.09
CA LEU A 607 -16.25 -12.02 47.24
C LEU A 607 -16.19 -13.47 46.79
N THR A 608 -15.28 -14.23 47.38
CA THR A 608 -15.10 -15.65 47.09
C THR A 608 -15.92 -16.49 48.07
N ILE A 609 -16.74 -17.41 47.54
CA ILE A 609 -17.62 -18.28 48.33
C ILE A 609 -17.07 -19.71 48.27
N THR A 610 -16.70 -20.27 49.43
CA THR A 610 -16.15 -21.64 49.54
C THR A 610 -16.93 -22.51 50.52
N LYS A 611 -16.70 -23.83 50.48
CA LYS A 611 -17.20 -24.74 51.51
C LYS A 611 -16.71 -24.30 52.88
N LEU A 612 -17.53 -24.54 53.90
CA LEU A 612 -17.30 -24.10 55.27
C LEU A 612 -15.87 -24.42 55.74
N ASN A 613 -15.18 -23.42 56.28
CA ASN A 613 -13.81 -23.50 56.82
C ASN A 613 -12.70 -23.90 55.81
N LYS A 614 -12.96 -23.87 54.50
CA LYS A 614 -11.93 -24.06 53.47
C LYS A 614 -11.38 -22.71 53.00
N LYS A 615 -10.07 -22.48 53.16
CA LYS A 615 -9.40 -21.29 52.62
C LYS A 615 -9.51 -21.27 51.08
N PRO A 616 -9.86 -20.12 50.47
CA PRO A 616 -10.08 -20.01 49.03
C PRO A 616 -8.76 -19.89 48.25
N VAL A 617 -8.83 -20.24 46.96
CA VAL A 617 -8.02 -19.57 45.94
C VAL A 617 -8.79 -18.29 45.58
N LEU A 618 -8.22 -17.13 45.87
CA LEU A 618 -8.89 -15.85 45.67
C LEU A 618 -8.97 -15.54 44.18
N VAL A 619 -10.17 -15.19 43.71
CA VAL A 619 -10.44 -14.77 42.34
C VAL A 619 -10.90 -13.32 42.41
N GLU A 620 -10.17 -12.40 41.78
CA GLU A 620 -10.50 -10.97 41.81
C GLU A 620 -10.89 -10.48 40.42
N SER A 621 -11.94 -9.66 40.38
CA SER A 621 -12.36 -8.91 39.20
C SER A 621 -12.88 -7.56 39.64
N ALA A 622 -12.26 -6.49 39.13
CA ALA A 622 -12.75 -5.12 39.31
C ALA A 622 -13.94 -4.79 38.38
N VAL A 623 -14.29 -5.69 37.46
CA VAL A 623 -15.42 -5.55 36.53
C VAL A 623 -16.59 -6.42 37.01
N PRO A 624 -17.80 -5.85 37.14
CA PRO A 624 -19.04 -6.57 37.37
C PRO A 624 -19.28 -7.75 36.44
N PHE A 625 -19.72 -8.84 37.04
CA PHE A 625 -19.98 -10.09 36.34
C PHE A 625 -21.26 -10.07 35.50
N CYS A 626 -22.27 -9.31 35.92
CA CYS A 626 -23.58 -9.30 35.31
C CYS A 626 -23.81 -8.07 34.43
N LYS A 627 -24.61 -8.22 33.36
CA LYS A 627 -25.17 -7.09 32.62
C LYS A 627 -26.05 -6.23 33.52
N ILE A 628 -25.93 -4.91 33.37
CA ILE A 628 -26.67 -3.92 34.15
C ILE A 628 -27.29 -2.84 33.26
N HIS A 629 -28.19 -2.06 33.85
CA HIS A 629 -28.69 -0.82 33.29
C HIS A 629 -28.76 0.27 34.37
N ASN A 630 -28.02 1.35 34.19
CA ASN A 630 -28.11 2.51 35.08
C ASN A 630 -29.24 3.46 34.67
N PHE A 631 -29.99 3.97 35.65
CA PHE A 631 -31.06 4.94 35.41
C PHE A 631 -31.04 6.06 36.46
N SER A 632 -31.61 7.21 36.11
CA SER A 632 -31.72 8.38 37.01
C SER A 632 -33.11 9.00 36.91
N ARG A 633 -33.76 9.24 38.05
CA ARG A 633 -35.11 9.83 38.12
C ARG A 633 -35.24 10.67 39.39
N ASN A 634 -35.77 11.88 39.28
CA ASN A 634 -35.93 12.83 40.39
C ASN A 634 -34.65 13.10 41.21
N GLY A 635 -33.49 13.17 40.55
CA GLY A 635 -32.20 13.44 41.18
C GLY A 635 -31.58 12.27 41.96
N LYS A 636 -32.17 11.08 41.90
CA LYS A 636 -31.60 9.84 42.45
C LYS A 636 -31.22 8.89 41.31
N SER A 637 -30.00 8.37 41.35
CA SER A 637 -29.50 7.37 40.39
C SER A 637 -29.49 5.98 41.03
N SER A 638 -29.78 4.96 40.24
CA SER A 638 -29.77 3.56 40.68
C SER A 638 -29.43 2.63 39.51
N THR A 639 -29.16 1.37 39.83
CA THR A 639 -28.77 0.32 38.88
C THR A 639 -29.77 -0.83 38.91
N LEU A 640 -30.15 -1.32 37.73
CA LEU A 640 -30.85 -2.58 37.54
C LEU A 640 -29.86 -3.65 37.08
N ILE A 641 -29.95 -4.86 37.64
CA ILE A 641 -29.20 -6.01 37.16
C ILE A 641 -30.10 -6.75 36.16
N LEU A 642 -29.62 -6.92 34.93
CA LEU A 642 -30.39 -7.50 33.82
C LEU A 642 -30.31 -9.03 33.78
N GLU A 643 -29.20 -9.57 34.27
CA GLU A 643 -28.99 -11.01 34.40
C GLU A 643 -28.36 -11.34 35.76
N ASN A 644 -28.88 -12.34 36.47
CA ASN A 644 -28.31 -12.76 37.75
C ASN A 644 -28.82 -14.15 38.16
N PRO A 645 -27.96 -15.16 38.35
CA PRO A 645 -26.51 -15.22 38.06
C PRO A 645 -26.16 -14.97 36.57
N VAL A 646 -24.87 -14.85 36.24
CA VAL A 646 -24.41 -14.56 34.86
C VAL A 646 -25.02 -15.53 33.85
N GLY A 647 -25.60 -15.00 32.76
CA GLY A 647 -26.27 -15.77 31.71
C GLY A 647 -27.72 -16.15 32.02
N ASN A 648 -28.29 -15.72 33.15
CA ASN A 648 -29.70 -15.92 33.48
C ASN A 648 -30.44 -14.57 33.53
N THR A 649 -31.22 -14.25 32.49
CA THR A 649 -31.96 -13.00 32.37
C THR A 649 -33.06 -12.89 33.43
N VAL A 650 -33.07 -11.79 34.18
CA VAL A 650 -34.03 -11.55 35.29
C VAL A 650 -35.11 -10.53 34.90
N LEU A 651 -34.79 -9.60 34.00
CA LEU A 651 -35.70 -8.53 33.56
C LEU A 651 -35.61 -8.38 32.04
N ASP A 652 -36.77 -8.24 31.38
CA ASP A 652 -36.84 -7.86 29.98
C ASP A 652 -37.09 -6.36 29.80
N GLN A 653 -37.04 -5.89 28.55
CA GLN A 653 -37.14 -4.47 28.24
C GLN A 653 -38.53 -3.88 28.52
N SER A 654 -39.56 -4.71 28.60
CA SER A 654 -40.93 -4.33 28.99
C SER A 654 -41.11 -4.17 30.50
N ASP A 655 -40.32 -4.87 31.31
CA ASP A 655 -40.37 -4.79 32.77
C ASP A 655 -39.74 -3.50 33.33
N PHE A 656 -38.83 -2.86 32.59
CA PHE A 656 -38.06 -1.71 33.07
C PHE A 656 -38.92 -0.55 33.56
N ASP A 657 -39.92 -0.14 32.78
CA ASP A 657 -40.77 0.99 33.15
C ASP A 657 -41.61 0.70 34.40
N SER A 658 -42.02 -0.55 34.58
CA SER A 658 -42.80 -0.98 35.74
C SER A 658 -41.94 -1.05 37.00
N VAL A 659 -40.75 -1.63 36.92
CA VAL A 659 -39.80 -1.71 38.06
C VAL A 659 -39.30 -0.32 38.46
N ILE A 660 -38.98 0.54 37.49
CA ILE A 660 -38.56 1.91 37.74
C ILE A 660 -39.70 2.72 38.39
N LYS A 661 -40.95 2.55 37.95
CA LYS A 661 -42.12 3.18 38.60
C LYS A 661 -42.29 2.72 40.06
N CYS A 662 -42.16 1.42 40.33
CA CYS A 662 -42.24 0.88 41.69
C CYS A 662 -41.08 1.32 42.60
N TRP A 663 -39.90 1.61 42.05
CA TRP A 663 -38.77 2.12 42.82
C TRP A 663 -38.87 3.62 43.16
N VAL A 664 -39.54 4.39 42.29
CA VAL A 664 -39.74 5.83 42.48
C VAL A 664 -40.83 6.13 43.54
N ASN A 665 -41.85 5.28 43.62
CA ASN A 665 -42.95 5.36 44.58
C ASN A 665 -42.56 4.74 45.93
#